data_AF-A0A1H0YBR4-F1
#
_entry.id   AF-A0A1H0YBR4-F1
#
_cell.length_a   1.000
_cell.length_b   1.000
_cell.length_c   1.000
_cell.angle_alpha   90.00
_cell.angle_beta   90.00
_cell.angle_gamma   90.00
#
_symmetry.space_group_name_H-M   'P 1'
#
loop_
_entity.id
_entity.type
_entity.pdbx_description
1 polymer ?
#
loop_
_entity_poly.entity_id
_entity_poly.type
_entity_poly.pdbx_seq_one_letter_code
_entity_poly.pdbx_strand_id
1 'polypeptide(L)'
;MFQDEKPSKIPTSENAESISKQMTETAENQAVSKAGEKIQKNDTVQKTTQKMAQAQAYTGVVHNGANMFMNQKLAANTPSIVEDKVWSKQPTSKIHNAKAIPESQVLGINRVVKLEIVVEGKIIKHFKHFKLIQNATKHHEFDLMLAHDALGDSENHNLQEAQNFLGKRITVIFKYKDVEEGPERSFVGVITEVGFSQEQGSLGNIILTGYSPTVLLDAAPHIQSFGGAQEISLNSIADQVIKEGLGQNKFDFRVDSQHGNVSYSSQYEETHYNYLARVAEAYGEQFYYDGEVLHFGKLPPQEKPVKLTYGSSVNDVKIKMRAQHVNPTFYGYNSSKNEKLTTGSSKINHTSDIAKRAYEISEKTFQTPSLRVAPIKASSFMDIDASQKGTAGSKASDVVVISGTTTVPFLYPGCISDIEMRKTGSNETSYFTKLMITEVTHEVDARGYYTGTFDAIASDTGFIPRPEFQLPKAEPQFAKVISNTDPLNQGRVQVQFDWQSGSTTTEFIRVMTPDAGSSDKVNKNRGFMAVPEVGDQVIVNFVHQHPDRPFVMGGMFHGGIGAGGGAGNNIKSLSSRSGNKLELDDGAGSVFLTDQGGANMKFDGAGNATTSTNKDKTVNVGENNTVNAGLKHSTDVGKGKSVLTMGNDGVIDLSGAEKVTLKVGGNSIEISTAGIKIKGSKIEITGEGSWSGGNVFIN
;
A
#
# COMPACT_ATOMS: atom_id res chain seq x y z
N MET A 1 -61.92 -37.73 9.31
CA MET A 1 -63.30 -38.25 9.46
C MET A 1 -63.95 -37.49 10.61
N PHE A 2 -64.86 -36.52 10.49
CA PHE A 2 -65.53 -35.80 9.38
C PHE A 2 -66.03 -34.43 9.99
N GLN A 3 -66.29 -33.32 9.29
CA GLN A 3 -66.10 -32.91 7.89
C GLN A 3 -66.11 -31.36 7.75
N ASP A 4 -65.37 -30.86 6.75
CA ASP A 4 -65.66 -29.75 5.82
C ASP A 4 -65.93 -28.29 6.27
N GLU A 5 -65.66 -27.39 5.31
CA GLU A 5 -65.57 -25.93 5.47
C GLU A 5 -66.82 -25.14 5.00
N LYS A 6 -66.96 -23.90 5.54
CA LYS A 6 -67.44 -22.68 4.83
C LYS A 6 -68.95 -22.63 4.45
N PRO A 7 -69.55 -21.45 4.11
CA PRO A 7 -68.94 -20.25 3.51
C PRO A 7 -69.31 -18.87 4.11
N SER A 8 -68.83 -17.83 3.43
CA SER A 8 -68.86 -16.40 3.80
C SER A 8 -70.19 -15.67 3.54
N LYS A 9 -70.36 -14.51 4.21
CA LYS A 9 -71.00 -13.29 3.65
C LYS A 9 -70.75 -12.06 4.54
N ILE A 10 -70.64 -10.89 3.90
CA ILE A 10 -70.61 -9.53 4.50
C ILE A 10 -71.95 -8.87 4.11
N PRO A 11 -72.59 -8.04 4.95
CA PRO A 11 -72.76 -6.64 4.54
C PRO A 11 -72.83 -5.58 5.68
N THR A 12 -72.21 -4.42 5.40
CA THR A 12 -72.65 -3.03 5.70
C THR A 12 -72.77 -2.47 7.13
N SER A 13 -72.67 -1.13 7.15
CA SER A 13 -72.51 -0.18 8.24
C SER A 13 -73.81 0.38 8.82
N GLU A 14 -73.78 0.79 10.09
CA GLU A 14 -74.36 2.07 10.57
C GLU A 14 -73.82 2.44 11.96
N ASN A 15 -74.08 3.69 12.40
CA ASN A 15 -73.71 4.30 13.69
C ASN A 15 -72.24 4.65 13.95
N ALA A 16 -71.75 5.65 13.20
CA ALA A 16 -70.55 6.42 13.54
C ALA A 16 -70.93 7.85 13.98
N GLU A 17 -71.28 8.07 15.26
CA GLU A 17 -71.49 9.45 15.77
C GLU A 17 -71.24 9.69 17.28
N SER A 18 -70.63 8.74 18.02
CA SER A 18 -70.36 8.90 19.47
C SER A 18 -68.88 8.90 19.87
N ILE A 19 -67.94 8.70 18.95
CA ILE A 19 -66.50 8.51 19.26
C ILE A 19 -65.66 9.79 19.05
N SER A 20 -66.14 10.75 18.24
CA SER A 20 -65.38 11.95 17.86
C SER A 20 -65.21 13.02 18.96
N LYS A 21 -65.92 12.91 20.10
CA LYS A 21 -65.85 13.89 21.19
C LYS A 21 -64.95 13.51 22.37
N GLN A 22 -64.47 12.27 22.47
CA GLN A 22 -63.53 11.84 23.52
C GLN A 22 -62.06 11.76 23.06
N MET A 23 -61.79 12.00 21.76
CA MET A 23 -60.41 11.95 21.22
C MET A 23 -59.71 13.31 21.19
N THR A 24 -60.43 14.42 21.35
CA THR A 24 -59.90 15.78 21.15
C THR A 24 -59.22 16.35 22.41
N GLU A 25 -59.77 16.14 23.61
CA GLU A 25 -59.19 16.66 24.87
C GLU A 25 -57.91 15.92 25.31
N THR A 26 -57.72 14.69 24.85
CA THR A 26 -56.50 13.90 25.11
C THR A 26 -55.31 14.33 24.23
N ALA A 27 -55.58 15.01 23.10
CA ALA A 27 -54.56 15.40 22.13
C ALA A 27 -53.79 16.67 22.54
N GLU A 28 -54.46 17.65 23.14
CA GLU A 28 -53.83 18.95 23.50
C GLU A 28 -52.86 18.81 24.69
N ASN A 29 -53.19 17.99 25.69
CA ASN A 29 -52.32 17.75 26.84
C ASN A 29 -51.04 16.94 26.53
N GLN A 30 -50.98 16.25 25.37
CA GLN A 30 -49.74 15.59 24.90
C GLN A 30 -48.86 16.50 24.03
N ALA A 31 -49.34 17.67 23.60
CA ALA A 31 -48.56 18.62 22.81
C ALA A 31 -47.61 19.46 23.67
N VAL A 32 -48.03 19.81 24.90
CA VAL A 32 -47.27 20.70 25.80
C VAL A 32 -46.06 20.00 26.43
N SER A 33 -46.16 18.70 26.77
CA SER A 33 -45.03 17.95 27.33
C SER A 33 -43.91 17.67 26.32
N LYS A 34 -44.21 17.61 25.02
CA LYS A 34 -43.21 17.40 23.93
C LYS A 34 -42.44 18.66 23.52
N ALA A 35 -42.76 19.82 24.09
CA ALA A 35 -42.01 21.05 23.85
C ALA A 35 -40.75 21.17 24.75
N GLY A 36 -40.80 20.67 25.99
CA GLY A 36 -39.69 20.77 26.95
C GLY A 36 -38.45 19.94 26.57
N GLU A 37 -38.64 18.72 26.06
CA GLU A 37 -37.53 17.82 25.68
C GLU A 37 -36.77 18.25 24.42
N LYS A 38 -37.30 19.19 23.62
CA LYS A 38 -36.64 19.68 22.40
C LYS A 38 -35.55 20.72 22.67
N ILE A 39 -35.51 21.33 23.87
CA ILE A 39 -34.54 22.39 24.18
C ILE A 39 -33.19 21.79 24.61
N GLN A 40 -33.16 20.68 25.36
CA GLN A 40 -31.90 20.05 25.79
C GLN A 40 -31.16 19.27 24.69
N LYS A 41 -31.81 18.90 23.58
CA LYS A 41 -31.14 18.20 22.46
C LYS A 41 -30.29 19.11 21.55
N ASN A 42 -30.54 20.42 21.52
CA ASN A 42 -29.81 21.33 20.63
C ASN A 42 -28.36 21.58 21.08
N ASP A 43 -28.08 21.67 22.39
CA ASP A 43 -26.71 21.85 22.90
C ASP A 43 -25.82 20.62 22.63
N THR A 44 -26.39 19.41 22.65
CA THR A 44 -25.66 18.18 22.31
C THR A 44 -25.37 18.10 20.81
N VAL A 45 -26.28 18.59 19.97
CA VAL A 45 -26.08 18.66 18.52
C VAL A 45 -24.96 19.66 18.19
N GLN A 46 -24.93 20.87 18.76
CA GLN A 46 -23.86 21.83 18.47
C GLN A 46 -22.45 21.32 18.81
N LYS A 47 -22.26 20.63 19.95
CA LYS A 47 -20.96 20.02 20.31
C LYS A 47 -20.57 18.87 19.38
N THR A 48 -21.53 18.11 18.88
CA THR A 48 -21.27 17.06 17.88
C THR A 48 -20.94 17.68 16.51
N THR A 49 -21.62 18.75 16.11
CA THR A 49 -21.35 19.46 14.85
C THR A 49 -19.97 20.13 14.84
N GLN A 50 -19.49 20.67 15.96
CA GLN A 50 -18.11 21.19 16.04
C GLN A 50 -17.04 20.10 15.91
N LYS A 51 -17.25 18.92 16.53
CA LYS A 51 -16.35 17.77 16.32
C LYS A 51 -16.40 17.22 14.89
N MET A 52 -17.58 17.19 14.27
CA MET A 52 -17.71 16.81 12.86
C MET A 52 -17.09 17.84 11.92
N ALA A 53 -17.14 19.14 12.23
CA ALA A 53 -16.47 20.17 11.43
C ALA A 53 -14.94 20.05 11.47
N GLN A 54 -14.34 19.72 12.63
CA GLN A 54 -12.91 19.41 12.72
C GLN A 54 -12.53 18.12 11.99
N ALA A 55 -13.36 17.07 12.06
CA ALA A 55 -13.15 15.85 11.28
C ALA A 55 -13.30 16.09 9.76
N GLN A 56 -14.26 16.92 9.35
CA GLN A 56 -14.49 17.25 7.94
C GLN A 56 -13.38 18.12 7.34
N ALA A 57 -12.76 19.00 8.13
CA ALA A 57 -11.57 19.74 7.72
C ALA A 57 -10.39 18.81 7.37
N TYR A 58 -10.21 17.71 8.10
CA TYR A 58 -9.22 16.67 7.76
C TYR A 58 -9.60 15.89 6.49
N THR A 59 -10.87 15.53 6.28
CA THR A 59 -11.29 14.84 5.04
C THR A 59 -11.30 15.73 3.79
N GLY A 60 -11.44 17.05 3.95
CA GLY A 60 -11.50 18.01 2.84
C GLY A 60 -10.19 18.14 2.06
N VAL A 61 -9.05 17.90 2.72
CA VAL A 61 -7.73 17.86 2.07
C VAL A 61 -7.60 16.58 1.22
N VAL A 62 -8.06 15.44 1.74
CA VAL A 62 -8.01 14.14 1.05
C VAL A 62 -8.86 14.13 -0.23
N HIS A 63 -10.01 14.80 -0.22
CA HIS A 63 -10.95 14.76 -1.36
C HIS A 63 -10.47 15.51 -2.60
N ASN A 64 -9.59 16.51 -2.45
CA ASN A 64 -9.05 17.27 -3.59
C ASN A 64 -7.91 16.53 -4.32
N GLY A 65 -7.24 15.56 -3.70
CA GLY A 65 -6.24 14.72 -4.38
C GLY A 65 -6.86 13.69 -5.33
N ALA A 66 -8.01 13.13 -4.96
CA ALA A 66 -8.66 12.04 -5.70
C ALA A 66 -9.14 12.41 -7.12
N ASN A 67 -9.45 13.68 -7.38
CA ASN A 67 -9.99 14.12 -8.67
C ASN A 67 -8.95 14.31 -9.78
N MET A 68 -7.64 14.19 -9.52
CA MET A 68 -6.61 14.39 -10.57
C MET A 68 -6.30 13.15 -11.42
N PHE A 69 -6.79 11.95 -11.05
CA PHE A 69 -6.42 10.68 -11.72
C PHE A 69 -7.54 10.06 -12.58
N MET A 70 -8.65 10.76 -12.77
CA MET A 70 -9.73 10.29 -13.65
C MET A 70 -9.41 10.57 -15.13
N ASN A 71 -9.02 9.52 -15.87
CA ASN A 71 -8.72 9.47 -17.31
C ASN A 71 -7.34 9.97 -17.77
N GLN A 72 -6.25 9.36 -17.29
CA GLN A 72 -4.98 9.33 -18.04
C GLN A 72 -4.56 7.90 -18.41
N LYS A 73 -4.23 7.69 -19.70
CA LYS A 73 -3.47 6.52 -20.14
C LYS A 73 -2.04 6.69 -19.63
N LEU A 74 -1.50 5.69 -18.92
CA LEU A 74 -0.11 5.62 -18.44
C LEU A 74 0.40 6.95 -17.86
N ALA A 75 0.30 7.13 -16.54
CA ALA A 75 0.82 8.30 -15.84
C ALA A 75 2.23 8.64 -16.34
N ALA A 76 2.39 9.82 -16.94
CA ALA A 76 3.66 10.22 -17.52
C ALA A 76 4.70 10.38 -16.41
N ASN A 77 5.91 9.85 -16.62
CA ASN A 77 7.02 10.04 -15.68
C ASN A 77 7.69 11.41 -15.86
N THR A 78 6.87 12.48 -15.92
CA THR A 78 7.33 13.85 -16.00
C THR A 78 7.92 14.29 -14.66
N PRO A 79 9.13 14.88 -14.63
CA PRO A 79 9.67 15.50 -13.42
C PRO A 79 8.73 16.58 -12.88
N SER A 80 8.62 16.69 -11.56
CA SER A 80 7.94 17.80 -10.91
C SER A 80 9.01 18.81 -10.46
N ILE A 81 9.17 19.86 -11.26
CA ILE A 81 10.05 20.98 -10.96
C ILE A 81 9.15 22.17 -10.66
N VAL A 82 9.35 22.78 -9.49
CA VAL A 82 8.76 24.07 -9.16
C VAL A 82 9.52 25.15 -9.94
N GLU A 83 9.13 25.36 -11.21
CA GLU A 83 9.82 26.27 -12.14
C GLU A 83 9.66 27.75 -11.74
N ASP A 84 8.47 28.14 -11.30
CA ASP A 84 8.21 29.45 -10.69
C ASP A 84 8.49 29.39 -9.18
N LYS A 85 9.48 30.15 -8.70
CA LYS A 85 9.72 30.32 -7.26
C LYS A 85 8.44 30.82 -6.60
N VAL A 86 7.86 29.97 -5.74
CA VAL A 86 6.54 30.18 -5.15
C VAL A 86 6.43 31.51 -4.40
N TRP A 87 7.53 31.97 -3.82
CA TRP A 87 7.65 33.23 -3.11
C TRP A 87 8.49 34.27 -3.87
N SER A 88 8.18 34.51 -5.15
CA SER A 88 8.86 35.47 -6.05
C SER A 88 9.02 36.92 -5.54
N LYS A 89 8.33 37.32 -4.46
CA LYS A 89 8.49 38.64 -3.79
C LYS A 89 9.41 38.63 -2.57
N GLN A 90 9.93 37.48 -2.15
CA GLN A 90 10.94 37.37 -1.08
C GLN A 90 12.35 37.31 -1.70
N PRO A 91 13.36 37.91 -1.05
CA PRO A 91 14.73 37.80 -1.52
C PRO A 91 15.18 36.33 -1.47
N THR A 92 15.69 35.84 -2.59
CA THR A 92 16.29 34.51 -2.72
C THR A 92 17.61 34.64 -3.43
N SER A 93 18.49 33.65 -3.26
CA SER A 93 19.89 33.70 -3.72
C SER A 93 19.98 33.97 -5.23
N LYS A 94 20.71 35.00 -5.66
CA LYS A 94 21.28 35.07 -7.02
C LYS A 94 22.33 33.95 -7.15
N ILE A 95 22.00 32.88 -7.88
CA ILE A 95 22.73 31.59 -7.89
C ILE A 95 24.04 31.65 -8.72
N HIS A 96 24.94 32.60 -8.38
CA HIS A 96 26.18 32.88 -9.13
C HIS A 96 27.43 32.97 -8.24
N ASN A 97 27.41 32.28 -7.09
CA ASN A 97 28.43 32.40 -6.05
C ASN A 97 29.83 31.93 -6.46
N ALA A 98 29.96 30.84 -7.20
CA ALA A 98 31.25 30.20 -7.46
C ALA A 98 32.29 31.09 -8.18
N LYS A 99 31.85 32.11 -8.94
CA LYS A 99 32.72 33.16 -9.49
C LYS A 99 32.90 34.34 -8.53
N ALA A 100 31.80 34.82 -7.96
CA ALA A 100 31.79 35.99 -7.10
C ALA A 100 32.59 35.77 -5.79
N ILE A 101 32.73 34.52 -5.30
CA ILE A 101 33.54 34.17 -4.13
C ILE A 101 35.03 34.50 -4.33
N PRO A 102 35.76 33.94 -5.32
CA PRO A 102 37.16 34.30 -5.54
C PRO A 102 37.34 35.75 -6.02
N GLU A 103 36.40 36.30 -6.81
CA GLU A 103 36.42 37.72 -7.22
C GLU A 103 36.27 38.66 -6.01
N SER A 104 35.54 38.24 -4.98
CA SER A 104 35.42 38.96 -3.70
C SER A 104 36.53 38.63 -2.71
N GLN A 105 37.45 37.69 -2.96
CA GLN A 105 38.42 37.28 -1.94
C GLN A 105 39.56 38.29 -1.80
N VAL A 106 39.89 38.69 -0.56
CA VAL A 106 41.06 39.52 -0.26
C VAL A 106 42.06 38.70 0.56
N LEU A 107 43.27 38.53 0.05
CA LEU A 107 44.30 37.71 0.70
C LEU A 107 44.65 38.26 2.09
N GLY A 108 44.58 37.40 3.12
CA GLY A 108 44.89 37.76 4.50
C GLY A 108 43.77 38.47 5.27
N ILE A 109 42.61 38.74 4.66
CA ILE A 109 41.47 39.40 5.30
C ILE A 109 40.24 38.49 5.28
N ASN A 110 39.79 38.05 6.46
CA ASN A 110 38.47 37.44 6.61
C ASN A 110 37.42 38.54 6.55
N ARG A 111 36.63 38.57 5.47
CA ARG A 111 35.53 39.52 5.34
C ARG A 111 34.44 39.26 6.38
N VAL A 112 33.79 40.34 6.80
CA VAL A 112 32.71 40.31 7.78
C VAL A 112 31.40 39.96 7.06
N VAL A 113 30.69 38.96 7.59
CA VAL A 113 29.42 38.47 7.05
C VAL A 113 28.26 39.33 7.52
N LYS A 114 27.33 39.61 6.61
CA LYS A 114 26.00 40.17 6.87
C LYS A 114 25.00 39.02 6.79
N LEU A 115 24.13 38.90 7.79
CA LEU A 115 22.93 38.09 7.70
C LEU A 115 21.74 39.01 7.46
N GLU A 116 20.97 38.73 6.41
CA GLU A 116 19.64 39.30 6.20
C GLU A 116 18.61 38.24 6.63
N ILE A 117 17.99 38.47 7.79
CA ILE A 117 17.09 37.51 8.42
C ILE A 117 15.66 38.01 8.27
N VAL A 118 14.79 37.16 7.72
CA VAL A 118 13.38 37.46 7.46
C VAL A 118 12.50 36.33 7.99
N VAL A 119 11.58 36.65 8.90
CA VAL A 119 10.59 35.71 9.46
C VAL A 119 9.22 36.11 8.95
N GLU A 120 8.62 35.29 8.08
CA GLU A 120 7.32 35.56 7.43
C GLU A 120 7.15 36.99 6.85
N GLY A 121 8.26 37.57 6.36
CA GLY A 121 8.31 38.94 5.82
C GLY A 121 8.71 40.04 6.83
N LYS A 122 8.71 39.78 8.14
CA LYS A 122 9.27 40.70 9.16
C LYS A 122 10.79 40.58 9.14
N ILE A 123 11.48 41.69 8.83
CA ILE A 123 12.95 41.75 8.80
C ILE A 123 13.48 41.89 10.22
N ILE A 124 14.37 40.98 10.63
CA ILE A 124 15.07 41.05 11.92
C ILE A 124 16.36 41.85 11.71
N LYS A 125 16.39 43.07 12.25
CA LYS A 125 17.49 44.04 12.01
C LYS A 125 18.78 43.72 12.78
N HIS A 126 18.64 43.13 13.97
CA HIS A 126 19.73 42.90 14.91
C HIS A 126 19.62 41.51 15.51
N PHE A 127 20.73 40.79 15.55
CA PHE A 127 20.89 39.49 16.22
C PHE A 127 22.16 39.51 17.05
N LYS A 128 22.24 38.67 18.08
CA LYS A 128 23.44 38.49 18.92
C LYS A 128 24.35 37.40 18.35
N HIS A 129 23.76 36.29 17.94
CA HIS A 129 24.43 35.11 17.44
C HIS A 129 23.49 34.31 16.53
N PHE A 130 24.04 33.68 15.50
CA PHE A 130 23.31 32.74 14.66
C PHE A 130 24.19 31.51 14.41
N LYS A 131 23.62 30.33 14.63
CA LYS A 131 24.21 29.04 14.31
C LYS A 131 23.29 28.25 13.40
N LEU A 132 23.87 27.61 12.39
CA LEU A 132 23.15 26.75 11.45
C LEU A 132 23.99 25.51 11.17
N ILE A 133 23.43 24.33 11.43
CA ILE A 133 24.01 23.02 11.12
C ILE A 133 23.20 22.43 9.96
N GLN A 134 23.83 22.24 8.81
CA GLN A 134 23.23 21.62 7.64
C GLN A 134 23.87 20.25 7.38
N ASN A 135 23.07 19.24 7.09
CA ASN A 135 23.53 17.85 6.92
C ASN A 135 22.67 17.15 5.85
N ALA A 136 23.31 16.42 4.93
CA ALA A 136 22.64 15.76 3.82
C ALA A 136 21.73 14.57 4.20
N THR A 137 21.94 13.97 5.38
CA THR A 137 21.26 12.75 5.84
C THR A 137 20.26 12.97 6.97
N LYS A 138 20.18 14.20 7.50
CA LYS A 138 19.38 14.62 8.67
C LYS A 138 18.63 15.92 8.41
N HIS A 139 17.74 16.29 9.32
CA HIS A 139 17.22 17.64 9.37
C HIS A 139 18.36 18.63 9.66
N HIS A 140 18.35 19.79 9.00
CA HIS A 140 19.21 20.90 9.37
C HIS A 140 18.66 21.50 10.66
N GLU A 141 19.52 22.06 11.50
CA GLU A 141 19.16 22.69 12.77
C GLU A 141 19.67 24.13 12.78
N PHE A 142 18.92 25.07 13.34
CA PHE A 142 19.39 26.43 13.55
C PHE A 142 19.02 26.98 14.93
N ASP A 143 19.87 27.87 15.43
CA ASP A 143 19.67 28.70 16.61
C ASP A 143 19.90 30.16 16.21
N LEU A 144 18.93 31.02 16.51
CA LEU A 144 19.02 32.46 16.32
C LEU A 144 18.77 33.17 17.66
N MET A 145 19.84 33.69 18.24
CA MET A 145 19.79 34.48 19.46
C MET A 145 19.62 35.97 19.14
N LEU A 146 18.57 36.57 19.70
CA LEU A 146 18.28 38.01 19.59
C LEU A 146 18.40 38.68 20.97
N ALA A 147 18.61 39.99 20.97
CA ALA A 147 18.46 40.80 22.17
C ALA A 147 16.98 40.93 22.55
N HIS A 148 16.67 41.14 23.83
CA HIS A 148 15.31 41.32 24.34
C HIS A 148 14.48 42.41 23.60
N ASP A 149 15.14 43.42 23.06
CA ASP A 149 14.60 44.61 22.38
C ASP A 149 14.66 44.51 20.84
N ALA A 150 15.15 43.40 20.29
CA ALA A 150 15.40 43.26 18.86
C ALA A 150 14.13 43.23 17.98
N LEU A 151 12.95 43.03 18.57
CA LEU A 151 11.67 42.92 17.85
C LEU A 151 10.85 44.22 17.82
N GLY A 152 11.30 45.27 18.50
CA GLY A 152 10.63 46.56 18.62
C GLY A 152 10.50 46.96 20.09
N ASP A 153 9.55 46.33 20.79
CA ASP A 153 9.39 46.44 22.23
C ASP A 153 10.30 45.46 22.99
N SER A 154 10.57 45.73 24.26
CA SER A 154 11.37 44.86 25.14
C SER A 154 10.58 43.62 25.55
N GLU A 155 10.88 42.49 24.92
CA GLU A 155 10.38 41.17 25.28
C GLU A 155 10.90 40.72 26.66
N ASN A 156 10.10 39.89 27.32
CA ASN A 156 10.43 39.26 28.59
C ASN A 156 9.99 37.78 28.55
N HIS A 157 9.93 37.10 29.69
CA HIS A 157 9.52 35.70 29.79
C HIS A 157 8.12 35.37 29.20
N ASN A 158 7.29 36.37 28.90
CA ASN A 158 5.99 36.18 28.24
C ASN A 158 6.08 36.13 26.69
N LEU A 159 7.22 36.47 26.08
CA LEU A 159 7.50 36.33 24.63
C LEU A 159 6.36 36.84 23.72
N GLN A 160 5.82 38.03 24.00
CA GLN A 160 4.54 38.50 23.44
C GLN A 160 4.59 38.70 21.92
N GLU A 161 5.68 39.26 21.40
CA GLU A 161 5.94 39.36 19.96
C GLU A 161 6.57 38.08 19.41
N ALA A 162 7.52 37.47 20.14
CA ALA A 162 8.32 36.35 19.67
C ALA A 162 7.48 35.07 19.45
N GLN A 163 6.45 34.83 20.26
CA GLN A 163 5.54 33.67 20.10
C GLN A 163 4.87 33.64 18.72
N ASN A 164 4.68 34.80 18.07
CA ASN A 164 4.07 34.89 16.73
C ASN A 164 4.96 34.28 15.64
N PHE A 165 6.24 34.03 15.94
CA PHE A 165 7.19 33.36 15.04
C PHE A 165 7.16 31.82 15.15
N LEU A 166 6.50 31.26 16.14
CA LEU A 166 6.39 29.80 16.28
C LEU A 166 5.64 29.18 15.09
N GLY A 167 6.23 28.15 14.48
CA GLY A 167 5.72 27.51 13.27
C GLY A 167 5.88 28.32 11.98
N LYS A 168 6.60 29.46 12.02
CA LYS A 168 6.77 30.34 10.85
C LYS A 168 8.03 30.00 10.05
N ARG A 169 7.97 30.33 8.74
CA ARG A 169 9.09 30.21 7.81
C ARG A 169 10.11 31.32 8.07
N ILE A 170 11.36 30.93 8.30
CA ILE A 170 12.52 31.82 8.36
C ILE A 170 13.32 31.74 7.05
N THR A 171 13.92 32.85 6.66
CA THR A 171 14.95 32.91 5.62
C THR A 171 16.15 33.69 6.15
N VAL A 172 17.34 33.12 6.01
CA VAL A 172 18.60 33.72 6.42
C VAL A 172 19.50 33.79 5.20
N ILE A 173 19.85 35.00 4.77
CA ILE A 173 20.70 35.22 3.60
C ILE A 173 22.08 35.66 4.06
N PHE A 174 23.09 34.83 3.79
CA PHE A 174 24.50 35.11 4.01
C PHE A 174 25.02 36.00 2.87
N LYS A 175 25.70 37.11 3.21
CA LYS A 175 26.36 38.05 2.28
C LYS A 175 27.65 38.58 2.90
N TYR A 176 28.53 39.21 2.13
CA TYR A 176 29.59 40.06 2.70
C TYR A 176 29.08 41.48 2.99
N LYS A 177 29.53 42.11 4.08
CA LYS A 177 29.06 43.47 4.47
C LYS A 177 29.50 44.59 3.52
N ASP A 178 30.56 44.35 2.76
CA ASP A 178 31.33 45.35 2.01
C ASP A 178 31.33 45.09 0.49
N VAL A 179 30.45 44.24 -0.02
CA VAL A 179 30.25 43.97 -1.45
C VAL A 179 28.76 43.94 -1.78
N GLU A 180 28.24 44.97 -2.48
CA GLU A 180 26.81 45.05 -2.81
C GLU A 180 26.38 44.02 -3.86
N GLU A 181 27.24 43.72 -4.85
CA GLU A 181 27.03 42.65 -5.85
C GLU A 181 27.86 41.40 -5.54
N GLY A 182 28.01 41.08 -4.25
CA GLY A 182 28.78 39.93 -3.79
C GLY A 182 28.04 38.59 -3.91
N PRO A 183 28.73 37.48 -3.62
CA PRO A 183 28.07 36.18 -3.45
C PRO A 183 27.06 36.20 -2.30
N GLU A 184 25.94 35.50 -2.49
CA GLU A 184 24.87 35.36 -1.50
C GLU A 184 24.28 33.94 -1.48
N ARG A 185 24.04 33.37 -0.30
CA ARG A 185 23.35 32.06 -0.15
C ARG A 185 22.25 32.18 0.89
N SER A 186 21.08 31.66 0.56
CA SER A 186 19.91 31.60 1.45
C SER A 186 19.81 30.24 2.11
N PHE A 187 19.49 30.24 3.40
CA PHE A 187 18.92 29.11 4.11
C PHE A 187 17.44 29.40 4.41
N VAL A 188 16.58 28.41 4.21
CA VAL A 188 15.15 28.45 4.52
C VAL A 188 14.84 27.35 5.54
N GLY A 189 14.14 27.72 6.60
CA GLY A 189 13.76 26.80 7.68
C GLY A 189 12.39 27.10 8.26
N VAL A 190 12.00 26.34 9.27
CA VAL A 190 10.80 26.54 10.08
C VAL A 190 11.20 26.67 11.55
N ILE A 191 10.72 27.71 12.22
CA ILE A 191 10.92 27.91 13.66
C ILE A 191 10.00 26.94 14.40
N THR A 192 10.56 26.02 15.19
CA THR A 192 9.80 25.01 15.94
C THR A 192 9.77 25.29 17.44
N GLU A 193 10.64 26.18 17.92
CA GLU A 193 10.71 26.58 19.32
C GLU A 193 11.05 28.08 19.43
N VAL A 194 10.46 28.72 20.44
CA VAL A 194 10.70 30.12 20.80
C VAL A 194 10.92 30.16 22.31
N GLY A 195 12.10 30.62 22.73
CA GLY A 195 12.52 30.63 24.13
C GLY A 195 12.98 32.01 24.61
N PHE A 196 12.99 32.17 25.93
CA PHE A 196 13.59 33.31 26.62
C PHE A 196 14.72 32.79 27.52
N SER A 197 15.94 33.30 27.34
CA SER A 197 17.10 32.94 28.14
C SER A 197 17.67 34.16 28.86
N GLN A 198 17.86 34.07 30.17
CA GLN A 198 18.38 35.16 30.98
C GLN A 198 19.53 34.69 31.87
N GLU A 199 20.74 35.13 31.52
CA GLU A 199 21.95 34.93 32.31
C GLU A 199 22.08 36.01 33.41
N GLN A 200 22.97 35.77 34.38
CA GLN A 200 23.10 36.62 35.57
C GLN A 200 23.38 38.10 35.22
N GLY A 201 22.42 38.98 35.53
CA GLY A 201 22.51 40.42 35.25
C GLY A 201 22.19 40.83 33.81
N SER A 202 21.86 39.88 32.92
CA SER A 202 21.39 40.16 31.56
C SER A 202 19.93 40.63 31.55
N LEU A 203 19.58 41.50 30.60
CA LEU A 203 18.17 41.87 30.31
C LEU A 203 17.40 40.76 29.59
N GLY A 204 18.08 39.68 29.21
CA GLY A 204 17.52 38.52 28.51
C GLY A 204 17.86 38.48 27.02
N ASN A 205 17.63 37.30 26.46
CA ASN A 205 17.79 36.95 25.06
C ASN A 205 16.52 36.24 24.60
N ILE A 206 16.08 36.53 23.38
CA ILE A 206 15.07 35.71 22.69
C ILE A 206 15.85 34.66 21.90
N ILE A 207 15.44 33.40 21.98
CA ILE A 207 16.04 32.30 21.22
C ILE A 207 14.98 31.78 20.25
N LEU A 208 15.29 31.77 18.96
CA LEU A 208 14.45 31.18 17.92
C LEU A 208 15.19 29.97 17.36
N THR A 209 14.70 28.78 17.72
CA THR A 209 15.29 27.49 17.32
C THR A 209 14.36 26.77 16.34
N GLY A 210 14.94 26.01 15.43
CA GLY A 210 14.17 25.32 14.41
C GLY A 210 14.98 24.47 13.46
N TYR A 211 14.30 23.97 12.44
CA TYR A 211 14.84 22.97 11.54
C TYR A 211 14.64 23.32 10.06
N SER A 212 15.26 22.54 9.17
CA SER A 212 14.85 22.49 7.76
C SER A 212 13.38 22.06 7.61
N PRO A 213 12.71 22.41 6.50
CA PRO A 213 11.30 22.05 6.25
C PRO A 213 11.04 20.54 6.28
N THR A 214 12.07 19.72 6.07
CA THR A 214 12.00 18.25 6.18
C THR A 214 11.52 17.76 7.56
N VAL A 215 11.62 18.54 8.63
CA VAL A 215 11.03 18.18 9.94
C VAL A 215 9.50 18.06 9.87
N LEU A 216 8.86 18.81 8.96
CA LEU A 216 7.40 18.75 8.74
C LEU A 216 6.98 17.46 8.02
N LEU A 217 7.92 16.79 7.35
CA LEU A 217 7.73 15.46 6.78
C LEU A 217 7.93 14.36 7.83
N ASP A 218 8.69 14.61 8.90
CA ASP A 218 8.98 13.65 9.98
C ASP A 218 8.07 13.86 11.21
N ALA A 219 6.78 14.07 10.94
CA ALA A 219 5.75 14.34 11.94
C ALA A 219 5.13 13.03 12.48
N ALA A 220 3.81 12.86 12.38
CA ALA A 220 3.15 11.62 12.78
C ALA A 220 3.36 10.51 11.72
N PRO A 221 3.30 9.23 12.11
CA PRO A 221 3.21 8.12 11.14
C PRO A 221 1.89 8.13 10.37
N HIS A 222 1.94 7.74 9.10
CA HIS A 222 0.75 7.59 8.24
C HIS A 222 0.63 6.17 7.69
N ILE A 223 -0.57 5.79 7.27
CA ILE A 223 -0.83 4.60 6.46
C ILE A 223 -1.54 5.04 5.17
N GLN A 224 -0.90 4.79 4.03
CA GLN A 224 -1.49 5.01 2.70
C GLN A 224 -0.82 4.16 1.61
N SER A 225 -1.37 4.21 0.40
CA SER A 225 -0.91 3.42 -0.75
C SER A 225 -1.03 4.17 -2.06
N PHE A 226 -0.08 3.92 -2.97
CA PHE A 226 0.01 4.52 -4.29
C PHE A 226 0.02 3.42 -5.36
N GLY A 227 -0.66 3.68 -6.48
CA GLY A 227 -0.83 2.72 -7.57
C GLY A 227 -1.90 1.66 -7.27
N GLY A 228 -1.58 0.39 -7.54
CA GLY A 228 -2.43 -0.77 -7.29
C GLY A 228 -3.35 -1.10 -8.46
N ALA A 229 -4.47 -0.39 -8.60
CA ALA A 229 -5.38 -0.60 -9.73
C ALA A 229 -4.74 -0.25 -11.09
N GLN A 230 -3.82 0.71 -11.08
CA GLN A 230 -2.98 1.12 -12.19
C GLN A 230 -1.57 1.43 -11.66
N GLU A 231 -0.56 1.32 -12.52
CA GLU A 231 0.81 1.76 -12.18
C GLU A 231 0.86 3.29 -12.03
N ILE A 232 1.73 3.77 -11.14
CA ILE A 232 1.96 5.20 -10.89
C ILE A 232 3.45 5.52 -11.00
N SER A 233 3.80 6.71 -11.49
CA SER A 233 5.21 7.12 -11.59
C SER A 233 5.79 7.46 -10.22
N LEU A 234 7.06 7.13 -9.99
CA LEU A 234 7.73 7.46 -8.72
C LEU A 234 7.81 8.98 -8.49
N ASN A 235 7.88 9.76 -9.57
CA ASN A 235 7.76 11.21 -9.54
C ASN A 235 6.41 11.67 -8.97
N SER A 236 5.28 11.09 -9.40
CA SER A 236 3.95 11.44 -8.85
C SER A 236 3.81 11.08 -7.37
N ILE A 237 4.38 9.95 -6.93
CA ILE A 237 4.37 9.56 -5.51
C ILE A 237 5.12 10.60 -4.67
N ALA A 238 6.38 10.89 -5.04
CA ALA A 238 7.21 11.80 -4.25
C ALA A 238 6.65 13.23 -4.23
N ASP A 239 6.15 13.72 -5.36
CA ASP A 239 5.46 15.02 -5.46
C ASP A 239 4.22 15.09 -4.54
N GLN A 240 3.37 14.05 -4.53
CA GLN A 240 2.20 13.99 -3.66
C GLN A 240 2.61 13.99 -2.18
N VAL A 241 3.50 13.10 -1.76
CA VAL A 241 3.93 12.95 -0.36
C VAL A 241 4.62 14.20 0.17
N ILE A 242 5.43 14.87 -0.66
CA ILE A 242 6.07 16.14 -0.28
C ILE A 242 5.02 17.25 -0.12
N LYS A 243 4.02 17.34 -1.02
CA LYS A 243 2.92 18.32 -0.93
C LYS A 243 1.99 18.08 0.26
N GLU A 244 1.80 16.82 0.68
CA GLU A 244 1.01 16.47 1.86
C GLU A 244 1.62 17.03 3.16
N GLY A 245 2.93 16.84 3.38
CA GLY A 245 3.59 17.29 4.61
C GLY A 245 4.15 18.73 4.60
N LEU A 246 4.69 19.22 3.47
CA LEU A 246 5.16 20.62 3.37
C LEU A 246 4.02 21.61 3.08
N GLY A 247 2.86 21.10 2.65
CA GLY A 247 1.76 21.87 2.12
C GLY A 247 2.03 22.35 0.69
N GLN A 248 0.96 22.67 -0.02
CA GLN A 248 1.07 23.38 -1.28
C GLN A 248 1.62 24.79 -1.01
N ASN A 249 2.75 25.13 -1.64
CA ASN A 249 3.25 26.49 -1.80
C ASN A 249 3.91 27.18 -0.58
N LYS A 250 4.57 26.45 0.34
CA LYS A 250 5.38 27.06 1.43
C LYS A 250 6.90 26.93 1.27
N PHE A 251 7.36 25.83 0.69
CA PHE A 251 8.77 25.45 0.59
C PHE A 251 9.04 24.86 -0.78
N ASP A 252 10.21 25.15 -1.35
CA ASP A 252 10.57 24.72 -2.69
C ASP A 252 11.15 23.30 -2.67
N PHE A 253 10.79 22.50 -3.67
CA PHE A 253 11.26 21.13 -3.81
C PHE A 253 11.36 20.73 -5.29
N ARG A 254 12.12 19.67 -5.57
CA ARG A 254 12.40 19.14 -6.90
C ARG A 254 12.31 17.63 -6.90
N VAL A 255 11.54 17.08 -7.83
CA VAL A 255 11.31 15.64 -7.99
C VAL A 255 11.68 15.23 -9.42
N ASP A 256 12.78 14.48 -9.57
CA ASP A 256 13.33 14.03 -10.86
C ASP A 256 13.93 12.62 -10.78
N SER A 257 13.09 11.63 -10.46
CA SER A 257 13.38 10.20 -10.40
C SER A 257 14.08 9.67 -11.66
N GLN A 258 15.05 8.76 -11.50
CA GLN A 258 15.55 7.89 -12.57
C GLN A 258 14.60 6.71 -12.80
N HIS A 259 14.03 6.16 -11.72
CA HIS A 259 13.07 5.08 -11.77
C HIS A 259 11.75 5.51 -12.41
N GLY A 260 11.09 4.54 -13.05
CA GLY A 260 9.86 4.72 -13.81
C GLY A 260 8.61 4.58 -12.94
N ASN A 261 7.71 3.71 -13.40
CA ASN A 261 6.45 3.44 -12.72
C ASN A 261 6.57 2.24 -11.77
N VAL A 262 5.85 2.32 -10.65
CA VAL A 262 5.70 1.24 -9.68
C VAL A 262 4.27 0.71 -9.72
N SER A 263 4.12 -0.61 -9.57
CA SER A 263 2.80 -1.26 -9.61
C SER A 263 1.98 -1.00 -8.35
N TYR A 264 2.65 -0.99 -7.19
CA TYR A 264 2.06 -0.71 -5.88
C TYR A 264 3.18 -0.33 -4.91
N SER A 265 3.00 0.76 -4.15
CA SER A 265 3.85 1.08 -3.00
C SER A 265 2.98 1.60 -1.85
N SER A 266 3.35 1.28 -0.61
CA SER A 266 2.63 1.71 0.57
C SER A 266 3.58 2.35 1.59
N GLN A 267 3.12 3.50 2.09
CA GLN A 267 3.60 4.12 3.31
C GLN A 267 2.84 3.44 4.45
N TYR A 268 3.54 2.69 5.31
CA TYR A 268 2.89 1.88 6.35
C TYR A 268 3.49 2.15 7.72
N GLU A 269 2.69 2.78 8.59
CA GLU A 269 3.06 3.17 9.97
C GLU A 269 4.40 3.91 10.04
N GLU A 270 4.64 4.79 9.07
CA GLU A 270 5.88 5.56 8.94
C GLU A 270 5.59 7.02 8.54
N THR A 271 6.48 7.94 8.90
CA THR A 271 6.36 9.37 8.54
C THR A 271 6.61 9.58 7.05
N HIS A 272 6.21 10.73 6.51
CA HIS A 272 6.48 11.05 5.10
C HIS A 272 7.99 11.13 4.81
N TYR A 273 8.79 11.62 5.77
CA TYR A 273 10.25 11.64 5.67
C TYR A 273 10.82 10.22 5.62
N ASN A 274 10.40 9.34 6.54
CA ASN A 274 10.85 7.94 6.56
C ASN A 274 10.50 7.21 5.26
N TYR A 275 9.27 7.42 4.75
CA TYR A 275 8.84 6.85 3.47
C TYR A 275 9.72 7.33 2.32
N LEU A 276 9.90 8.64 2.16
CA LEU A 276 10.72 9.21 1.08
C LEU A 276 12.19 8.75 1.16
N ALA A 277 12.78 8.78 2.35
CA ALA A 277 14.14 8.30 2.60
C ALA A 277 14.32 6.81 2.27
N ARG A 278 13.39 5.97 2.75
CA ARG A 278 13.36 4.53 2.46
C ARG A 278 13.22 4.25 0.98
N VAL A 279 12.27 4.92 0.32
CA VAL A 279 11.98 4.75 -1.11
C VAL A 279 13.15 5.22 -1.96
N ALA A 280 13.79 6.34 -1.60
CA ALA A 280 14.97 6.83 -2.30
C ALA A 280 16.13 5.81 -2.27
N GLU A 281 16.55 5.35 -1.09
CA GLU A 281 17.55 4.27 -0.95
C GLU A 281 17.13 3.01 -1.73
N ALA A 282 15.85 2.63 -1.62
CA ALA A 282 15.36 1.37 -2.17
C ALA A 282 15.36 1.35 -3.71
N TYR A 283 15.13 2.48 -4.38
CA TYR A 283 15.22 2.62 -5.84
C TYR A 283 16.57 3.19 -6.35
N GLY A 284 17.45 3.65 -5.47
CA GLY A 284 18.75 4.25 -5.80
C GLY A 284 18.70 5.74 -6.14
N GLU A 285 17.59 6.41 -5.81
CA GLU A 285 17.43 7.85 -5.92
C GLU A 285 18.13 8.58 -4.77
N GLN A 286 18.39 9.88 -4.93
CA GLN A 286 18.95 10.73 -3.88
C GLN A 286 17.82 11.50 -3.18
N PHE A 287 17.91 11.67 -1.86
CA PHE A 287 16.96 12.46 -1.07
C PHE A 287 17.71 13.29 -0.04
N TYR A 288 17.73 14.62 -0.20
CA TYR A 288 18.42 15.54 0.72
C TYR A 288 17.90 16.98 0.57
N TYR A 289 18.12 17.82 1.58
CA TYR A 289 17.81 19.25 1.54
C TYR A 289 19.08 20.06 1.32
N ASP A 290 19.11 20.97 0.34
CA ASP A 290 20.30 21.78 0.05
C ASP A 290 20.40 23.06 0.91
N GLY A 291 19.36 23.37 1.68
CA GLY A 291 19.20 24.59 2.46
C GLY A 291 18.15 25.56 1.92
N GLU A 292 17.83 25.51 0.62
CA GLU A 292 16.77 26.28 -0.04
C GLU A 292 15.74 25.35 -0.71
N VAL A 293 16.18 24.22 -1.30
CA VAL A 293 15.33 23.26 -2.04
C VAL A 293 15.49 21.83 -1.50
N LEU A 294 14.37 21.10 -1.38
CA LEU A 294 14.35 19.66 -1.10
C LEU A 294 14.43 18.85 -2.41
N HIS A 295 15.43 17.99 -2.55
CA HIS A 295 15.62 17.17 -3.75
C HIS A 295 15.20 15.73 -3.50
N PHE A 296 14.46 15.15 -4.45
CA PHE A 296 14.19 13.72 -4.58
C PHE A 296 14.50 13.28 -6.03
N GLY A 297 15.30 12.25 -6.22
CA GLY A 297 15.63 11.71 -7.55
C GLY A 297 17.11 11.87 -7.93
N LYS A 298 17.37 12.24 -9.18
CA LYS A 298 18.72 12.61 -9.66
C LYS A 298 19.27 13.81 -8.89
N LEU A 299 20.59 13.80 -8.64
CA LEU A 299 21.30 15.02 -8.22
C LEU A 299 20.99 16.18 -9.19
N PRO A 300 20.79 17.41 -8.68
CA PRO A 300 20.56 18.57 -9.53
C PRO A 300 21.79 18.85 -10.43
N PRO A 301 21.61 19.60 -11.54
CA PRO A 301 22.71 20.02 -12.40
C PRO A 301 23.79 20.74 -11.59
N GLN A 302 25.03 20.26 -11.70
CA GLN A 302 26.12 20.71 -10.84
C GLN A 302 26.54 22.14 -11.16
N GLU A 303 26.60 22.99 -10.13
CA GLU A 303 27.17 24.34 -10.22
C GLU A 303 28.69 24.30 -10.48
N LYS A 304 29.27 25.47 -10.76
CA LYS A 304 30.73 25.59 -10.83
C LYS A 304 31.32 25.34 -9.44
N PRO A 305 32.42 24.57 -9.32
CA PRO A 305 33.02 24.29 -8.02
C PRO A 305 33.43 25.57 -7.27
N VAL A 306 33.13 25.62 -5.97
CA VAL A 306 33.67 26.65 -5.07
C VAL A 306 35.14 26.35 -4.81
N LYS A 307 36.02 27.34 -5.00
CA LYS A 307 37.45 27.16 -4.78
C LYS A 307 37.81 27.26 -3.30
N LEU A 308 38.35 26.18 -2.73
CA LEU A 308 38.81 26.10 -1.35
C LEU A 308 40.33 25.95 -1.31
N THR A 309 41.04 26.92 -0.73
CA THR A 309 42.52 26.95 -0.73
C THR A 309 43.03 26.87 0.71
N TYR A 310 43.81 25.82 1.00
CA TYR A 310 44.40 25.58 2.32
C TYR A 310 45.32 26.73 2.77
N GLY A 311 45.15 27.18 4.02
CA GLY A 311 45.88 28.34 4.57
C GLY A 311 45.33 29.69 4.10
N SER A 312 44.17 29.71 3.43
CA SER A 312 43.51 30.92 2.95
C SER A 312 42.01 30.92 3.25
N SER A 313 41.23 30.08 2.57
CA SER A 313 39.77 29.95 2.78
C SER A 313 39.38 28.70 3.57
N VAL A 314 40.33 27.78 3.79
CA VAL A 314 40.18 26.56 4.58
C VAL A 314 41.42 26.31 5.44
N ASN A 315 41.22 25.85 6.68
CA ASN A 315 42.28 25.43 7.61
C ASN A 315 41.91 24.08 8.28
N ASP A 316 42.79 23.56 9.14
CA ASP A 316 42.57 22.37 9.99
C ASP A 316 42.10 21.10 9.26
N VAL A 317 42.51 20.95 7.98
CA VAL A 317 42.03 19.89 7.10
C VAL A 317 42.45 18.51 7.59
N LYS A 318 41.45 17.64 7.80
CA LYS A 318 41.60 16.24 8.20
C LYS A 318 41.03 15.36 7.09
N ILE A 319 41.88 14.53 6.51
CA ILE A 319 41.54 13.55 5.47
C ILE A 319 41.45 12.17 6.14
N LYS A 320 40.29 11.51 6.05
CA LYS A 320 40.02 10.20 6.68
C LYS A 320 39.69 9.19 5.59
N MET A 321 40.46 8.11 5.49
CA MET A 321 40.07 6.93 4.71
C MET A 321 39.33 5.94 5.60
N ARG A 322 38.29 5.30 5.09
CA ARG A 322 37.47 4.29 5.78
C ARG A 322 37.37 3.04 4.92
N ALA A 323 37.55 1.87 5.54
CA ALA A 323 37.18 0.61 4.91
C ALA A 323 35.67 0.38 5.14
N GLN A 324 34.90 0.20 4.07
CA GLN A 324 33.44 0.04 4.11
C GLN A 324 33.01 -1.29 3.48
N HIS A 325 31.84 -1.81 3.85
CA HIS A 325 31.24 -2.92 3.12
C HIS A 325 30.59 -2.39 1.83
N VAL A 326 31.28 -2.57 0.70
CA VAL A 326 30.89 -2.03 -0.62
C VAL A 326 30.35 -3.10 -1.59
N ASN A 327 30.03 -4.30 -1.09
CA ASN A 327 29.58 -5.44 -1.90
C ASN A 327 28.18 -5.97 -1.51
N PRO A 328 27.13 -5.13 -1.55
CA PRO A 328 25.77 -5.60 -1.36
C PRO A 328 25.36 -6.49 -2.54
N THR A 329 24.64 -7.59 -2.26
CA THR A 329 24.05 -8.41 -3.32
C THR A 329 22.56 -8.63 -3.07
N PHE A 330 21.72 -8.29 -4.04
CA PHE A 330 20.28 -8.38 -3.88
C PHE A 330 19.64 -9.46 -4.75
N TYR A 331 18.57 -10.06 -4.23
CA TYR A 331 17.69 -10.94 -4.97
C TYR A 331 16.21 -10.60 -4.77
N GLY A 332 15.40 -10.97 -5.76
CA GLY A 332 13.95 -10.86 -5.73
C GLY A 332 13.30 -12.05 -6.43
N TYR A 333 11.97 -12.01 -6.56
CA TYR A 333 11.19 -13.04 -7.24
C TYR A 333 9.94 -12.43 -7.86
N ASN A 334 9.84 -12.49 -9.18
CA ASN A 334 8.63 -12.12 -9.91
C ASN A 334 7.70 -13.34 -9.94
N SER A 335 6.69 -13.32 -9.06
CA SER A 335 5.73 -14.42 -8.95
C SER A 335 4.80 -14.56 -10.16
N SER A 336 4.59 -13.49 -10.93
CA SER A 336 3.73 -13.51 -12.13
C SER A 336 4.41 -14.21 -13.31
N LYS A 337 5.75 -14.25 -13.32
CA LYS A 337 6.58 -14.94 -14.33
C LYS A 337 7.21 -16.24 -13.82
N ASN A 338 7.13 -16.53 -12.51
CA ASN A 338 7.92 -17.56 -11.83
C ASN A 338 9.44 -17.40 -12.07
N GLU A 339 9.94 -16.17 -11.90
CA GLU A 339 11.31 -15.79 -12.23
C GLU A 339 12.07 -15.32 -10.99
N LYS A 340 13.20 -15.95 -10.66
CA LYS A 340 14.12 -15.44 -9.64
C LYS A 340 14.94 -14.30 -10.23
N LEU A 341 14.86 -13.13 -9.61
CA LEU A 341 15.58 -11.93 -10.03
C LEU A 341 16.90 -11.82 -9.25
N THR A 342 18.02 -11.72 -9.96
CA THR A 342 19.37 -11.52 -9.41
C THR A 342 20.19 -10.70 -10.39
N THR A 343 21.17 -9.96 -9.88
CA THR A 343 22.17 -9.23 -10.70
C THR A 343 23.59 -9.65 -10.31
N GLY A 344 24.59 -9.23 -11.08
CA GLY A 344 26.02 -9.37 -10.74
C GLY A 344 26.44 -8.39 -9.65
N SER A 345 27.74 -8.25 -9.38
CA SER A 345 28.22 -7.21 -8.45
C SER A 345 28.19 -5.83 -9.09
N SER A 346 27.65 -4.84 -8.37
CA SER A 346 27.65 -3.44 -8.78
C SER A 346 28.95 -2.77 -8.34
N LYS A 347 29.88 -2.51 -9.27
CA LYS A 347 31.09 -1.73 -8.98
C LYS A 347 30.80 -0.23 -9.14
N ILE A 348 31.22 0.55 -8.15
CA ILE A 348 31.21 2.02 -8.21
C ILE A 348 32.60 2.50 -8.66
N ASN A 349 32.62 3.43 -9.62
CA ASN A 349 33.86 4.01 -10.12
C ASN A 349 34.22 5.26 -9.31
N HIS A 350 35.48 5.37 -8.91
CA HIS A 350 36.06 6.58 -8.34
C HIS A 350 37.11 7.15 -9.30
N THR A 351 37.09 8.47 -9.44
CA THR A 351 38.05 9.28 -10.20
C THR A 351 39.17 9.81 -9.29
N SER A 352 38.87 10.04 -8.01
CA SER A 352 39.83 10.47 -6.99
C SER A 352 40.70 9.28 -6.56
N ASP A 353 42.01 9.38 -6.74
CA ASP A 353 42.96 8.27 -6.46
C ASP A 353 42.87 7.76 -5.02
N ILE A 354 42.68 8.65 -4.04
CA ILE A 354 42.53 8.28 -2.63
C ILE A 354 41.20 7.56 -2.36
N ALA A 355 40.10 7.98 -3.00
CA ALA A 355 38.80 7.34 -2.86
C ALA A 355 38.78 5.97 -3.55
N LYS A 356 39.32 5.90 -4.78
CA LYS A 356 39.55 4.65 -5.51
C LYS A 356 40.39 3.68 -4.69
N ARG A 357 41.47 4.14 -4.05
CA ARG A 357 42.31 3.28 -3.21
C ARG A 357 41.59 2.80 -1.95
N ALA A 358 40.80 3.66 -1.29
CA ALA A 358 39.98 3.26 -0.15
C ALA A 358 38.89 2.24 -0.55
N TYR A 359 38.30 2.38 -1.73
CA TYR A 359 37.34 1.43 -2.31
C TYR A 359 38.00 0.08 -2.64
N GLU A 360 39.17 0.07 -3.30
CA GLU A 360 39.94 -1.17 -3.57
C GLU A 360 40.35 -1.90 -2.29
N ILE A 361 40.66 -1.17 -1.22
CA ILE A 361 40.95 -1.75 0.11
C ILE A 361 39.65 -2.31 0.70
N SER A 362 38.54 -1.57 0.62
CA SER A 362 37.22 -1.99 1.07
C SER A 362 36.77 -3.32 0.44
N GLU A 363 36.92 -3.48 -0.89
CA GLU A 363 36.65 -4.75 -1.60
C GLU A 363 37.52 -5.92 -1.08
N LYS A 364 38.78 -5.66 -0.69
CA LYS A 364 39.72 -6.68 -0.21
C LYS A 364 39.54 -7.02 1.28
N THR A 365 39.10 -6.07 2.08
CA THR A 365 38.79 -6.25 3.50
C THR A 365 37.44 -6.96 3.69
N PHE A 366 36.41 -6.57 2.94
CA PHE A 366 35.05 -7.09 3.09
C PHE A 366 34.64 -7.99 1.91
N GLN A 367 35.27 -9.17 1.85
CA GLN A 367 35.15 -10.09 0.71
C GLN A 367 33.77 -10.76 0.60
N THR A 368 33.11 -11.05 1.74
CA THR A 368 31.82 -11.73 1.78
C THR A 368 30.69 -10.82 1.27
N PRO A 369 29.98 -11.18 0.18
CA PRO A 369 28.84 -10.38 -0.30
C PRO A 369 27.70 -10.32 0.72
N SER A 370 27.05 -9.17 0.85
CA SER A 370 25.89 -9.01 1.73
C SER A 370 24.61 -9.43 1.00
N LEU A 371 24.37 -10.75 0.90
CA LEU A 371 23.21 -11.29 0.18
C LEU A 371 21.91 -11.05 0.95
N ARG A 372 21.01 -10.24 0.39
CA ARG A 372 19.74 -9.86 1.00
C ARG A 372 18.60 -9.88 -0.02
N VAL A 373 17.36 -9.96 0.48
CA VAL A 373 16.18 -9.65 -0.32
C VAL A 373 16.24 -8.15 -0.68
N ALA A 374 16.00 -7.78 -1.94
CA ALA A 374 15.94 -6.38 -2.35
C ALA A 374 14.89 -5.60 -1.52
N PRO A 375 15.13 -4.33 -1.15
CA PRO A 375 14.22 -3.50 -0.35
C PRO A 375 12.99 -2.96 -1.13
N ILE A 376 12.71 -3.51 -2.31
CA ILE A 376 11.58 -3.15 -3.19
C ILE A 376 10.85 -4.40 -3.68
N LYS A 377 9.60 -4.23 -4.12
CA LYS A 377 8.91 -5.24 -4.92
C LYS A 377 9.42 -5.22 -6.37
N ALA A 378 10.58 -5.81 -6.61
CA ALA A 378 11.17 -5.88 -7.94
C ALA A 378 10.29 -6.66 -8.94
N SER A 379 10.01 -6.03 -10.08
CA SER A 379 9.35 -6.60 -11.25
C SER A 379 10.35 -7.18 -12.26
N SER A 380 11.57 -6.63 -12.29
CA SER A 380 12.62 -6.90 -13.27
C SER A 380 14.01 -7.00 -12.62
N PHE A 381 15.00 -7.50 -13.37
CA PHE A 381 16.40 -7.48 -12.93
C PHE A 381 16.99 -6.07 -12.87
N MET A 382 16.44 -5.11 -13.63
CA MET A 382 16.87 -3.71 -13.60
C MET A 382 16.54 -3.05 -12.26
N ASP A 383 15.40 -3.42 -11.67
CA ASP A 383 14.98 -2.92 -10.35
C ASP A 383 15.96 -3.39 -9.26
N ILE A 384 16.39 -4.66 -9.33
CA ILE A 384 17.42 -5.21 -8.44
C ILE A 384 18.76 -4.49 -8.62
N ASP A 385 19.19 -4.26 -9.87
CA ASP A 385 20.44 -3.58 -10.19
C ASP A 385 20.44 -2.11 -9.75
N ALA A 386 19.35 -1.37 -9.93
CA ALA A 386 19.21 0.01 -9.46
C ALA A 386 19.29 0.09 -7.92
N SER A 387 18.53 -0.76 -7.22
CA SER A 387 18.55 -0.86 -5.76
C SER A 387 19.93 -1.21 -5.20
N GLN A 388 20.61 -2.17 -5.84
CA GLN A 388 21.94 -2.62 -5.45
C GLN A 388 23.00 -1.53 -5.72
N LYS A 389 22.91 -0.84 -6.87
CA LYS A 389 23.77 0.31 -7.20
C LYS A 389 23.58 1.48 -6.23
N GLY A 390 22.34 1.78 -5.82
CA GLY A 390 22.06 2.79 -4.79
C GLY A 390 22.75 2.48 -3.47
N THR A 391 22.52 1.27 -2.95
CA THR A 391 23.14 0.80 -1.70
C THR A 391 24.66 0.76 -1.79
N ALA A 392 25.23 0.29 -2.90
CA ALA A 392 26.67 0.27 -3.13
C ALA A 392 27.24 1.70 -3.25
N GLY A 393 26.53 2.59 -3.95
CA GLY A 393 26.89 3.99 -4.17
C GLY A 393 27.00 4.78 -2.87
N SER A 394 26.00 4.70 -1.99
CA SER A 394 26.05 5.34 -0.67
C SER A 394 27.15 4.78 0.25
N LYS A 395 27.60 3.53 0.05
CA LYS A 395 28.75 2.98 0.81
C LYS A 395 30.09 3.30 0.17
N ALA A 396 30.13 3.47 -1.14
CA ALA A 396 31.29 3.92 -1.88
C ALA A 396 31.59 5.40 -1.62
N SER A 397 30.59 6.27 -1.51
CA SER A 397 30.79 7.70 -1.18
C SER A 397 31.51 7.91 0.16
N ASP A 398 31.23 7.06 1.15
CA ASP A 398 31.75 7.14 2.53
C ASP A 398 33.17 6.56 2.74
N VAL A 399 33.86 6.11 1.68
CA VAL A 399 35.22 5.53 1.80
C VAL A 399 36.30 6.58 2.08
N VAL A 400 36.04 7.85 1.73
CA VAL A 400 36.90 9.00 2.06
C VAL A 400 36.04 10.15 2.54
N VAL A 401 36.35 10.66 3.74
CA VAL A 401 35.74 11.86 4.30
C VAL A 401 36.82 12.90 4.56
N ILE A 402 36.62 14.10 4.05
CA ILE A 402 37.51 15.25 4.16
C ILE A 402 36.77 16.32 4.94
N SER A 403 37.41 16.83 5.99
CA SER A 403 36.79 17.74 6.95
C SER A 403 37.74 18.89 7.27
N GLY A 404 37.23 20.08 7.62
CA GLY A 404 38.07 21.24 7.91
C GLY A 404 37.30 22.45 8.44
N THR A 405 38.04 23.47 8.87
CA THR A 405 37.50 24.80 9.19
C THR A 405 37.50 25.67 7.93
N THR A 406 36.52 26.56 7.77
CA THR A 406 36.42 27.44 6.60
C THR A 406 35.94 28.85 6.95
N THR A 407 36.38 29.81 6.15
CA THR A 407 35.93 31.21 6.19
C THR A 407 34.95 31.56 5.07
N VAL A 408 34.52 30.57 4.27
CA VAL A 408 33.52 30.71 3.20
C VAL A 408 32.12 30.44 3.76
N PRO A 409 31.20 31.43 3.79
CA PRO A 409 29.86 31.29 4.37
C PRO A 409 28.80 30.76 3.39
N PHE A 410 29.22 30.25 2.22
CA PHE A 410 28.31 29.87 1.12
C PHE A 410 28.36 28.38 0.76
N LEU A 411 29.02 27.55 1.56
CA LEU A 411 28.98 26.10 1.40
C LEU A 411 27.62 25.56 1.89
N TYR A 412 27.15 24.47 1.31
CA TYR A 412 25.87 23.83 1.67
C TYR A 412 25.85 22.35 1.24
N PRO A 413 25.00 21.48 1.81
CA PRO A 413 24.95 20.07 1.43
C PRO A 413 24.64 19.87 -0.05
N GLY A 414 25.43 19.02 -0.72
CA GLY A 414 25.39 18.79 -2.15
C GLY A 414 26.21 19.79 -2.99
N CYS A 415 26.74 20.87 -2.41
CA CYS A 415 27.58 21.81 -3.17
C CYS A 415 28.95 21.21 -3.50
N ILE A 416 29.47 21.55 -4.68
CA ILE A 416 30.76 21.06 -5.17
C ILE A 416 31.86 22.07 -4.87
N SER A 417 33.01 21.57 -4.41
CA SER A 417 34.17 22.39 -4.08
C SER A 417 35.46 21.77 -4.61
N ASP A 418 36.29 22.54 -5.29
CA ASP A 418 37.65 22.13 -5.64
C ASP A 418 38.59 22.54 -4.50
N ILE A 419 39.23 21.57 -3.85
CA ILE A 419 40.18 21.83 -2.75
C ILE A 419 41.63 21.83 -3.26
N GLU A 420 42.36 22.89 -2.92
CA GLU A 420 43.80 23.00 -3.12
C GLU A 420 44.54 22.86 -1.78
N MET A 421 45.53 21.97 -1.75
CA MET A 421 46.39 21.73 -0.59
C MET A 421 47.79 22.29 -0.84
N ARG A 422 48.53 22.62 0.22
CA ARG A 422 49.93 23.07 0.11
C ARG A 422 50.82 21.99 -0.49
N LYS A 423 51.71 22.39 -1.40
CA LYS A 423 52.78 21.54 -1.93
C LYS A 423 53.83 21.30 -0.84
N THR A 424 54.34 20.08 -0.73
CA THR A 424 55.41 19.73 0.23
C THR A 424 56.64 20.62 0.01
N GLY A 425 57.08 21.31 1.05
CA GLY A 425 58.26 22.19 1.00
C GLY A 425 58.05 23.54 0.31
N SER A 426 56.82 23.94 -0.02
CA SER A 426 56.50 25.24 -0.61
C SER A 426 55.30 25.91 0.08
N ASN A 427 55.21 27.24 -0.07
CA ASN A 427 54.03 28.01 0.33
C ASN A 427 52.90 27.96 -0.71
N GLU A 428 53.19 27.51 -1.93
CA GLU A 428 52.21 27.34 -3.01
C GLU A 428 51.22 26.21 -2.71
N THR A 429 50.00 26.35 -3.23
CA THR A 429 48.99 25.30 -3.26
C THR A 429 48.93 24.62 -4.63
N SER A 430 48.35 23.42 -4.66
CA SER A 430 47.98 22.70 -5.87
C SER A 430 46.64 22.01 -5.67
N TYR A 431 45.87 21.86 -6.74
CA TYR A 431 44.65 21.05 -6.75
C TYR A 431 44.92 19.67 -6.14
N PHE A 432 44.06 19.27 -5.19
CA PHE A 432 44.14 17.97 -4.52
C PHE A 432 43.01 17.06 -5.00
N THR A 433 41.75 17.48 -4.85
CA THR A 433 40.59 16.70 -5.32
C THR A 433 39.33 17.57 -5.40
N LYS A 434 38.26 17.00 -5.93
CA LYS A 434 36.93 17.62 -5.99
C LYS A 434 36.02 16.98 -4.96
N LEU A 435 35.40 17.82 -4.14
CA LEU A 435 34.60 17.48 -3.00
C LEU A 435 33.12 17.77 -3.26
N MET A 436 32.27 17.00 -2.61
CA MET A 436 30.86 17.33 -2.40
C MET A 436 30.63 17.49 -0.91
N ILE A 437 30.15 18.66 -0.48
CA ILE A 437 29.88 18.94 0.92
C ILE A 437 28.69 18.10 1.39
N THR A 438 28.83 17.40 2.51
CA THR A 438 27.76 16.57 3.11
C THR A 438 27.26 17.14 4.42
N GLU A 439 28.11 17.86 5.15
CA GLU A 439 27.72 18.59 6.36
C GLU A 439 28.45 19.93 6.39
N VAL A 440 27.78 20.97 6.87
CA VAL A 440 28.40 22.26 7.18
C VAL A 440 27.75 22.88 8.41
N THR A 441 28.57 23.36 9.33
CA THR A 441 28.14 24.24 10.42
C THR A 441 28.60 25.65 10.09
N HIS A 442 27.67 26.61 10.21
CA HIS A 442 27.90 28.04 10.09
C HIS A 442 27.65 28.69 11.44
N GLU A 443 28.55 29.56 11.88
CA GLU A 443 28.39 30.34 13.10
C GLU A 443 28.77 31.81 12.83
N VAL A 444 27.88 32.74 13.18
CA VAL A 444 28.04 34.18 12.93
C VAL A 444 27.66 34.97 14.18
N ASP A 445 28.53 35.89 14.61
CA ASP A 445 28.25 36.81 15.73
C ASP A 445 27.60 38.13 15.29
N ALA A 446 27.15 38.95 16.24
CA ALA A 446 26.59 40.28 15.99
C ALA A 446 27.53 41.23 15.21
N ARG A 447 28.85 41.05 15.33
CA ARG A 447 29.84 41.83 14.58
C ARG A 447 29.97 41.35 13.15
N GLY A 448 29.54 40.12 12.86
CA GLY A 448 29.61 39.44 11.57
C GLY A 448 30.88 38.62 11.39
N TYR A 449 31.60 38.29 12.46
CA TYR A 449 32.68 37.30 12.37
C TYR A 449 32.05 35.93 12.10
N TYR A 450 32.55 35.27 11.06
CA TYR A 450 32.08 33.95 10.64
C TYR A 450 33.13 32.89 10.92
N THR A 451 32.68 31.78 11.48
CA THR A 451 33.45 30.53 11.57
C THR A 451 32.60 29.39 11.02
N GLY A 452 33.14 28.67 10.04
CA GLY A 452 32.51 27.47 9.49
C GLY A 452 33.32 26.21 9.72
N THR A 453 32.65 25.07 9.79
CA THR A 453 33.26 23.74 9.67
C THR A 453 32.49 22.91 8.66
N PHE A 454 33.16 22.05 7.90
CA PHE A 454 32.51 21.17 6.93
C PHE A 454 33.05 19.74 7.01
N ASP A 455 32.19 18.77 6.66
CA ASP A 455 32.56 17.40 6.26
C ASP A 455 32.09 17.20 4.80
N ALA A 456 32.91 16.51 4.01
CA ALA A 456 32.71 16.31 2.58
C ALA A 456 33.22 14.95 2.10
N ILE A 457 32.63 14.45 1.02
CA ILE A 457 33.03 13.23 0.31
C ILE A 457 33.70 13.59 -1.03
N ALA A 458 34.29 12.60 -1.71
CA ALA A 458 34.68 12.76 -3.11
C ALA A 458 33.42 12.90 -3.98
N SER A 459 33.38 13.89 -4.88
CA SER A 459 32.19 14.17 -5.72
C SER A 459 32.04 13.23 -6.93
N ASP A 460 32.82 12.16 -6.99
CA ASP A 460 33.13 11.43 -8.23
C ASP A 460 32.24 10.22 -8.50
N THR A 461 31.50 9.77 -7.49
CA THR A 461 30.60 8.61 -7.58
C THR A 461 29.22 8.94 -8.15
N GLY A 462 28.77 10.19 -8.00
CA GLY A 462 27.38 10.61 -8.26
C GLY A 462 26.38 10.24 -7.15
N PHE A 463 26.85 9.80 -5.97
CA PHE A 463 26.02 9.43 -4.82
C PHE A 463 26.37 10.26 -3.58
N ILE A 464 25.34 10.59 -2.80
CA ILE A 464 25.42 11.18 -1.45
C ILE A 464 25.21 10.06 -0.41
N PRO A 465 25.72 10.20 0.83
CA PRO A 465 25.42 9.24 1.89
C PRO A 465 23.90 9.19 2.14
N ARG A 466 23.35 7.99 2.34
CA ARG A 466 21.92 7.79 2.50
C ARG A 466 21.35 8.51 3.76
N PRO A 467 20.10 9.00 3.70
CA PRO A 467 19.37 9.47 4.88
C PRO A 467 19.16 8.39 5.95
N GLU A 468 18.90 8.82 7.18
CA GLU A 468 18.48 7.91 8.26
C GLU A 468 16.99 7.56 8.12
N PHE A 469 16.66 6.26 8.15
CA PHE A 469 15.28 5.75 8.10
C PHE A 469 15.17 4.37 8.76
N GLN A 470 13.95 4.00 9.13
CA GLN A 470 13.58 2.68 9.65
C GLN A 470 12.75 1.90 8.62
N LEU A 471 12.89 0.57 8.60
CA LEU A 471 12.09 -0.28 7.71
C LEU A 471 10.72 -0.59 8.37
N PRO A 472 9.59 -0.22 7.75
CA PRO A 472 8.27 -0.58 8.25
C PRO A 472 8.07 -2.09 8.16
N LYS A 473 7.24 -2.62 9.06
CA LYS A 473 6.85 -4.04 9.08
C LYS A 473 5.33 -4.13 9.05
N ALA A 474 4.81 -4.64 7.94
CA ALA A 474 3.38 -4.82 7.77
C ALA A 474 2.88 -6.10 8.46
N GLU A 475 1.92 -5.94 9.37
CA GLU A 475 1.23 -7.03 10.06
C GLU A 475 0.01 -7.54 9.27
N PRO A 476 -0.49 -8.77 9.51
CA PRO A 476 -1.67 -9.28 8.83
C PRO A 476 -2.92 -8.41 9.09
N GLN A 477 -3.68 -8.13 8.03
CA GLN A 477 -4.81 -7.20 8.04
C GLN A 477 -6.03 -7.78 7.33
N PHE A 478 -7.21 -7.22 7.59
CA PHE A 478 -8.39 -7.50 6.78
C PHE A 478 -8.42 -6.61 5.54
N ALA A 479 -8.98 -7.18 4.48
CA ALA A 479 -9.29 -6.47 3.25
C ALA A 479 -10.56 -7.07 2.63
N LYS A 480 -11.23 -6.27 1.81
CA LYS A 480 -12.38 -6.70 1.01
C LYS A 480 -11.96 -6.98 -0.42
N VAL A 481 -12.41 -8.08 -1.01
CA VAL A 481 -12.17 -8.40 -2.43
C VAL A 481 -12.98 -7.44 -3.31
N ILE A 482 -12.28 -6.69 -4.18
CA ILE A 482 -12.87 -5.73 -5.11
C ILE A 482 -12.95 -6.31 -6.53
N SER A 483 -11.98 -7.13 -6.93
CA SER A 483 -12.01 -7.82 -8.23
C SER A 483 -11.30 -9.17 -8.15
N ASN A 484 -11.89 -10.19 -8.76
CA ASN A 484 -11.26 -11.49 -9.03
C ASN A 484 -11.06 -11.75 -10.54
N THR A 485 -11.27 -10.74 -11.39
CA THR A 485 -11.07 -10.82 -12.84
C THR A 485 -9.60 -10.55 -13.18
N ASP A 486 -8.72 -11.50 -12.85
CA ASP A 486 -7.27 -11.41 -13.08
C ASP A 486 -6.93 -11.38 -14.59
N PRO A 487 -6.34 -10.28 -15.14
CA PRO A 487 -5.98 -10.18 -16.54
C PRO A 487 -4.96 -11.21 -17.03
N LEU A 488 -4.17 -11.81 -16.12
CA LEU A 488 -3.20 -12.86 -16.43
C LEU A 488 -3.75 -14.28 -16.17
N ASN A 489 -4.97 -14.41 -15.66
CA ASN A 489 -5.63 -15.67 -15.30
C ASN A 489 -4.75 -16.58 -14.40
N GLN A 490 -4.23 -16.00 -13.31
CA GLN A 490 -3.34 -16.65 -12.33
C GLN A 490 -4.02 -16.89 -10.97
N GLY A 491 -5.35 -16.73 -10.88
CA GLY A 491 -6.10 -16.90 -9.63
C GLY A 491 -5.84 -15.80 -8.59
N ARG A 492 -5.41 -14.61 -9.04
CA ARG A 492 -5.14 -13.45 -8.18
C ARG A 492 -6.40 -12.61 -7.96
N VAL A 493 -6.40 -11.80 -6.91
CA VAL A 493 -7.49 -10.85 -6.60
C VAL A 493 -6.94 -9.45 -6.34
N GLN A 494 -7.72 -8.42 -6.62
CA GLN A 494 -7.52 -7.07 -6.07
C GLN A 494 -8.35 -6.92 -4.81
N VAL A 495 -7.74 -6.37 -3.77
CA VAL A 495 -8.41 -6.13 -2.48
C VAL A 495 -8.31 -4.66 -2.09
N GLN A 496 -9.18 -4.23 -1.20
CA GLN A 496 -9.15 -2.92 -0.54
C GLN A 496 -9.03 -3.12 0.96
N PHE A 497 -7.96 -2.59 1.57
CA PHE A 497 -7.78 -2.58 3.02
C PHE A 497 -8.74 -1.57 3.68
N ASP A 498 -9.02 -1.74 4.98
CA ASP A 498 -9.97 -0.88 5.71
C ASP A 498 -9.53 0.60 5.80
N TRP A 499 -8.22 0.89 5.64
CA TRP A 499 -7.66 2.25 5.57
C TRP A 499 -7.58 2.82 4.14
N GLN A 500 -7.80 2.00 3.11
CA GLN A 500 -7.94 2.47 1.73
C GLN A 500 -9.36 3.00 1.49
N SER A 501 -9.50 4.02 0.65
CA SER A 501 -10.80 4.64 0.39
C SER A 501 -11.00 5.00 -1.09
N GLY A 502 -12.26 5.21 -1.48
CA GLY A 502 -12.63 5.48 -2.87
C GLY A 502 -12.21 4.34 -3.80
N SER A 503 -11.47 4.69 -4.86
CA SER A 503 -10.97 3.75 -5.87
C SER A 503 -9.56 3.19 -5.57
N THR A 504 -8.97 3.47 -4.41
CA THR A 504 -7.66 2.90 -4.04
C THR A 504 -7.79 1.43 -3.64
N THR A 505 -6.95 0.58 -4.24
CA THR A 505 -6.91 -0.87 -4.02
C THR A 505 -5.47 -1.37 -4.09
N THR A 506 -5.23 -2.63 -3.77
CA THR A 506 -4.00 -3.31 -4.21
C THR A 506 -4.00 -3.51 -5.73
N GLU A 507 -2.84 -3.88 -6.26
CA GLU A 507 -2.76 -4.62 -7.53
C GLU A 507 -3.31 -6.05 -7.37
N PHE A 508 -3.28 -6.85 -8.45
CA PHE A 508 -3.66 -8.27 -8.40
C PHE A 508 -2.65 -9.08 -7.57
N ILE A 509 -3.03 -9.40 -6.32
CA ILE A 509 -2.23 -10.16 -5.37
C ILE A 509 -2.60 -11.65 -5.37
N ARG A 510 -1.62 -12.49 -5.04
CA ARG A 510 -1.79 -13.95 -5.00
C ARG A 510 -2.69 -14.38 -3.83
N VAL A 511 -3.41 -15.48 -4.04
CA VAL A 511 -4.20 -16.18 -3.03
C VAL A 511 -3.44 -17.42 -2.58
N MET A 512 -3.28 -17.59 -1.27
CA MET A 512 -2.77 -18.81 -0.65
C MET A 512 -3.85 -19.90 -0.69
N THR A 513 -3.44 -21.14 -0.90
CA THR A 513 -4.33 -22.30 -0.95
C THR A 513 -3.66 -23.51 -0.26
N PRO A 514 -4.41 -24.46 0.34
CA PRO A 514 -3.83 -25.59 1.07
C PRO A 514 -2.91 -26.52 0.25
N ASP A 515 -3.17 -26.70 -1.05
CA ASP A 515 -2.26 -27.36 -1.99
C ASP A 515 -2.25 -26.62 -3.33
N ALA A 516 -1.06 -26.45 -3.89
CA ALA A 516 -0.83 -25.75 -5.16
C ALA A 516 0.28 -26.40 -6.00
N GLY A 517 0.09 -26.39 -7.31
CA GLY A 517 1.17 -26.55 -8.29
C GLY A 517 0.68 -27.15 -9.61
N SER A 518 1.50 -28.05 -10.14
CA SER A 518 1.28 -28.74 -11.42
C SER A 518 1.72 -30.21 -11.37
N SER A 519 1.49 -30.93 -12.46
CA SER A 519 2.04 -32.26 -12.81
C SER A 519 1.89 -32.50 -14.32
N ASP A 520 2.49 -33.56 -14.86
CA ASP A 520 2.39 -33.94 -16.29
C ASP A 520 0.95 -34.15 -16.79
N LYS A 521 0.00 -34.39 -15.87
CA LYS A 521 -1.43 -34.57 -16.16
C LYS A 521 -2.26 -33.30 -15.90
N VAL A 522 -1.75 -32.37 -15.08
CA VAL A 522 -2.46 -31.16 -14.65
C VAL A 522 -1.48 -29.98 -14.62
N ASN A 523 -1.33 -29.33 -15.77
CA ASN A 523 -0.29 -28.31 -15.99
C ASN A 523 -0.47 -27.01 -15.18
N LYS A 524 -1.69 -26.71 -14.72
CA LYS A 524 -2.04 -25.53 -13.91
C LYS A 524 -3.11 -25.89 -12.89
N ASN A 525 -3.12 -25.20 -11.75
CA ASN A 525 -4.15 -25.29 -10.71
C ASN A 525 -4.37 -26.73 -10.17
N ARG A 526 -3.31 -27.53 -10.09
CA ARG A 526 -3.33 -28.83 -9.39
C ARG A 526 -3.33 -28.55 -7.88
N GLY A 527 -4.29 -29.12 -7.17
CA GLY A 527 -4.50 -28.90 -5.74
C GLY A 527 -5.88 -28.31 -5.46
N PHE A 528 -5.98 -27.46 -4.44
CA PHE A 528 -7.24 -26.79 -4.09
C PHE A 528 -7.35 -25.45 -4.82
N MET A 529 -8.43 -25.23 -5.56
CA MET A 529 -8.64 -24.03 -6.38
C MET A 529 -9.98 -23.39 -6.06
N ALA A 530 -9.98 -22.47 -5.09
CA ALA A 530 -11.11 -21.60 -4.78
C ALA A 530 -10.58 -20.17 -4.63
N VAL A 531 -10.91 -19.31 -5.59
CA VAL A 531 -10.55 -17.88 -5.56
C VAL A 531 -11.68 -17.14 -4.85
N PRO A 532 -11.40 -16.26 -3.88
CA PRO A 532 -12.39 -15.41 -3.25
C PRO A 532 -13.25 -14.62 -4.25
N GLU A 533 -14.52 -14.43 -3.91
CA GLU A 533 -15.50 -13.72 -4.73
C GLU A 533 -15.54 -12.24 -4.39
N VAL A 534 -16.01 -11.41 -5.34
CA VAL A 534 -16.12 -9.96 -5.12
C VAL A 534 -17.11 -9.67 -3.99
N GLY A 535 -16.65 -8.94 -2.98
CA GLY A 535 -17.39 -8.68 -1.76
C GLY A 535 -16.90 -9.46 -0.54
N ASP A 536 -16.18 -10.57 -0.72
CA ASP A 536 -15.67 -11.39 0.38
C ASP A 536 -14.68 -10.61 1.26
N GLN A 537 -14.74 -10.85 2.58
CA GLN A 537 -13.69 -10.44 3.50
C GLN A 537 -12.59 -11.49 3.53
N VAL A 538 -11.35 -11.03 3.38
CA VAL A 538 -10.14 -11.87 3.39
C VAL A 538 -9.14 -11.34 4.40
N ILE A 539 -8.29 -12.23 4.91
CA ILE A 539 -7.10 -11.85 5.68
C ILE A 539 -5.88 -11.86 4.76
N VAL A 540 -5.17 -10.73 4.73
CA VAL A 540 -4.00 -10.45 3.90
C VAL A 540 -2.76 -10.45 4.79
N ASN A 541 -1.65 -10.99 4.29
CA ASN A 541 -0.35 -10.96 4.94
C ASN A 541 0.71 -10.51 3.92
N PHE A 542 1.92 -10.22 4.39
CA PHE A 542 2.93 -9.51 3.65
C PHE A 542 4.21 -10.35 3.54
N VAL A 543 4.66 -10.64 2.31
CA VAL A 543 5.86 -11.46 2.11
C VAL A 543 7.07 -10.73 2.69
N HIS A 544 7.76 -11.37 3.64
CA HIS A 544 8.83 -10.77 4.45
C HIS A 544 8.40 -9.55 5.30
N GLN A 545 7.12 -9.44 5.69
CA GLN A 545 6.55 -8.27 6.40
C GLN A 545 6.68 -6.96 5.62
N HIS A 546 6.85 -7.01 4.29
CA HIS A 546 7.07 -5.84 3.47
C HIS A 546 5.73 -5.27 2.96
N PRO A 547 5.38 -4.00 3.23
CA PRO A 547 4.05 -3.45 2.93
C PRO A 547 3.69 -3.53 1.44
N ASP A 548 4.66 -3.35 0.54
CA ASP A 548 4.45 -3.49 -0.91
C ASP A 548 4.22 -4.93 -1.40
N ARG A 549 4.24 -5.95 -0.53
CA ARG A 549 4.13 -7.39 -0.92
C ARG A 549 2.93 -8.12 -0.31
N PRO A 550 1.69 -7.60 -0.41
CA PRO A 550 0.51 -8.29 0.09
C PRO A 550 0.20 -9.58 -0.68
N PHE A 551 -0.37 -10.55 0.02
CA PHE A 551 -0.99 -11.75 -0.51
C PHE A 551 -2.15 -12.18 0.41
N VAL A 552 -3.22 -12.73 -0.16
CA VAL A 552 -4.35 -13.26 0.63
C VAL A 552 -3.94 -14.58 1.27
N MET A 553 -4.07 -14.72 2.59
CA MET A 553 -3.91 -15.99 3.31
C MET A 553 -5.17 -16.86 3.25
N GLY A 554 -6.36 -16.24 3.23
CA GLY A 554 -7.64 -16.94 3.13
C GLY A 554 -8.85 -16.02 3.31
N GLY A 555 -10.04 -16.56 3.05
CA GLY A 555 -11.31 -15.89 3.38
C GLY A 555 -11.61 -15.95 4.88
N MET A 556 -12.28 -14.93 5.41
CA MET A 556 -12.70 -14.85 6.81
C MET A 556 -14.19 -14.52 6.87
N PHE A 557 -14.98 -15.41 7.49
CA PHE A 557 -16.38 -15.13 7.75
C PHE A 557 -16.54 -14.08 8.86
N HIS A 558 -17.33 -13.03 8.61
CA HIS A 558 -17.83 -12.10 9.62
C HIS A 558 -19.27 -12.45 10.03
N GLY A 559 -19.78 -11.83 11.09
CA GLY A 559 -21.10 -12.12 11.67
C GLY A 559 -22.33 -11.84 10.77
N GLY A 560 -22.13 -11.40 9.53
CA GLY A 560 -23.19 -11.27 8.52
C GLY A 560 -23.25 -12.42 7.50
N ILE A 561 -22.20 -13.25 7.42
CA ILE A 561 -22.10 -14.37 6.47
C ILE A 561 -21.66 -15.70 7.11
N GLY A 562 -21.08 -15.66 8.31
CA GLY A 562 -20.65 -16.85 9.04
C GLY A 562 -21.81 -17.58 9.69
N ALA A 563 -21.95 -18.87 9.39
CA ALA A 563 -22.88 -19.80 10.04
C ALA A 563 -22.23 -21.19 10.17
N GLY A 564 -22.49 -21.87 11.29
CA GLY A 564 -21.87 -23.16 11.64
C GLY A 564 -21.54 -23.23 13.13
N GLY A 565 -20.86 -24.29 13.58
CA GLY A 565 -20.36 -24.37 14.96
C GLY A 565 -21.41 -24.48 16.07
N GLY A 566 -22.67 -24.79 15.72
CA GLY A 566 -23.76 -24.95 16.70
C GLY A 566 -23.56 -26.13 17.66
N ALA A 567 -24.58 -26.47 18.46
CA ALA A 567 -24.48 -27.57 19.44
C ALA A 567 -23.93 -28.87 18.82
N GLY A 568 -22.79 -29.36 19.33
CA GLY A 568 -22.08 -30.53 18.82
C GLY A 568 -21.14 -30.29 17.63
N ASN A 569 -21.27 -29.17 16.91
CA ASN A 569 -20.53 -28.87 15.67
C ASN A 569 -20.65 -29.98 14.59
N ASN A 570 -21.84 -30.58 14.48
CA ASN A 570 -22.05 -31.78 13.67
C ASN A 570 -21.95 -31.53 12.15
N ILE A 571 -22.29 -30.33 11.69
CA ILE A 571 -22.41 -30.01 10.26
C ILE A 571 -21.12 -29.40 9.71
N LYS A 572 -20.54 -30.05 8.70
CA LYS A 572 -19.37 -29.58 7.93
C LYS A 572 -19.77 -29.54 6.46
N SER A 573 -19.43 -28.48 5.74
CA SER A 573 -19.75 -28.43 4.30
C SER A 573 -18.76 -27.64 3.46
N LEU A 574 -18.74 -27.97 2.17
CA LEU A 574 -18.17 -27.15 1.11
C LEU A 574 -19.33 -26.71 0.21
N SER A 575 -19.49 -25.40 0.02
CA SER A 575 -20.53 -24.80 -0.82
C SER A 575 -19.92 -23.87 -1.86
N SER A 576 -20.41 -23.91 -3.10
CA SER A 576 -20.03 -22.97 -4.17
C SER A 576 -20.97 -21.77 -4.24
N ARG A 577 -20.56 -20.67 -4.89
CA ARG A 577 -21.40 -19.48 -5.15
C ARG A 577 -22.73 -19.81 -5.84
N SER A 578 -22.80 -20.87 -6.65
CA SER A 578 -24.03 -21.30 -7.33
C SER A 578 -24.97 -22.14 -6.44
N GLY A 579 -24.56 -22.53 -5.23
CA GLY A 579 -25.35 -23.37 -4.33
C GLY A 579 -25.11 -24.88 -4.47
N ASN A 580 -24.10 -25.32 -5.25
CA ASN A 580 -23.68 -26.73 -5.21
C ASN A 580 -22.99 -26.99 -3.87
N LYS A 581 -23.31 -28.11 -3.21
CA LYS A 581 -22.92 -28.36 -1.82
C LYS A 581 -22.57 -29.83 -1.58
N LEU A 582 -21.46 -30.05 -0.87
CA LEU A 582 -21.14 -31.31 -0.19
C LEU A 582 -21.26 -31.07 1.33
N GLU A 583 -22.04 -31.87 2.01
CA GLU A 583 -22.31 -31.78 3.45
C GLU A 583 -22.05 -33.12 4.15
N LEU A 584 -21.45 -33.03 5.33
CA LEU A 584 -21.25 -34.13 6.26
C LEU A 584 -21.97 -33.75 7.57
N ASP A 585 -22.79 -34.66 8.09
CA ASP A 585 -23.46 -34.54 9.38
C ASP A 585 -22.94 -35.65 10.30
N ASP A 586 -22.02 -35.29 11.21
CA ASP A 586 -21.46 -36.21 12.21
C ASP A 586 -22.52 -36.75 13.19
N GLY A 587 -23.60 -36.00 13.42
CA GLY A 587 -24.65 -36.38 14.36
C GLY A 587 -25.56 -37.48 13.81
N ALA A 588 -25.85 -37.42 12.51
CA ALA A 588 -26.54 -38.49 11.79
C ALA A 588 -25.59 -39.56 11.21
N GLY A 589 -24.28 -39.30 11.16
CA GLY A 589 -23.32 -40.11 10.39
C GLY A 589 -23.54 -40.05 8.88
N SER A 590 -24.16 -38.97 8.38
CA SER A 590 -24.71 -38.90 7.02
C SER A 590 -23.90 -37.99 6.09
N VAL A 591 -23.99 -38.23 4.77
CA VAL A 591 -23.31 -37.44 3.73
C VAL A 591 -24.30 -37.07 2.63
N PHE A 592 -24.31 -35.80 2.25
CA PHE A 592 -25.23 -35.26 1.24
C PHE A 592 -24.50 -34.43 0.19
N LEU A 593 -24.65 -34.80 -1.08
CA LEU A 593 -24.18 -34.05 -2.23
C LEU A 593 -25.39 -33.53 -3.02
N THR A 594 -25.44 -32.23 -3.30
CA THR A 594 -26.51 -31.61 -4.08
C THR A 594 -25.98 -30.55 -5.05
N ASP A 595 -26.63 -30.41 -6.20
CA ASP A 595 -26.48 -29.25 -7.09
C ASP A 595 -27.58 -28.20 -6.85
N GLN A 596 -27.45 -27.06 -7.54
CA GLN A 596 -28.47 -25.99 -7.53
C GLN A 596 -29.81 -26.38 -8.17
N GLY A 597 -29.85 -27.46 -8.97
CA GLY A 597 -31.05 -27.97 -9.64
C GLY A 597 -31.85 -28.95 -8.78
N GLY A 598 -31.33 -29.31 -7.61
CA GLY A 598 -31.89 -30.30 -6.68
C GLY A 598 -31.58 -31.76 -7.04
N ALA A 599 -30.70 -32.01 -8.01
CA ALA A 599 -30.15 -33.35 -8.23
C ALA A 599 -29.19 -33.67 -7.08
N ASN A 600 -29.35 -34.85 -6.47
CA ASN A 600 -28.67 -35.17 -5.22
C ASN A 600 -28.34 -36.65 -5.04
N MET A 601 -27.36 -36.89 -4.16
CA MET A 601 -26.98 -38.20 -3.64
C MET A 601 -26.86 -38.12 -2.13
N LYS A 602 -27.57 -38.98 -1.39
CA LYS A 602 -27.53 -39.05 0.07
C LYS A 602 -27.14 -40.44 0.55
N PHE A 603 -26.16 -40.49 1.44
CA PHE A 603 -25.87 -41.62 2.32
C PHE A 603 -26.40 -41.28 3.71
N ASP A 604 -27.27 -42.10 4.28
CA ASP A 604 -28.06 -41.71 5.46
C ASP A 604 -27.44 -42.03 6.83
N GLY A 605 -26.27 -42.68 6.86
CA GLY A 605 -25.60 -43.15 8.07
C GLY A 605 -26.08 -44.52 8.59
N ALA A 606 -27.27 -44.97 8.18
CA ALA A 606 -27.81 -46.30 8.48
C ALA A 606 -27.44 -47.37 7.44
N GLY A 607 -26.62 -47.01 6.45
CA GLY A 607 -26.19 -47.89 5.36
C GLY A 607 -27.04 -47.78 4.09
N ASN A 608 -28.03 -46.88 4.05
CA ASN A 608 -28.83 -46.65 2.84
C ASN A 608 -28.21 -45.56 1.97
N ALA A 609 -28.35 -45.72 0.64
CA ALA A 609 -27.96 -44.74 -0.34
C ALA A 609 -29.16 -44.39 -1.24
N THR A 610 -29.35 -43.11 -1.53
CA THR A 610 -30.38 -42.62 -2.46
C THR A 610 -29.76 -41.68 -3.49
N THR A 611 -30.33 -41.66 -4.70
CA THR A 611 -29.92 -40.75 -5.78
C THR A 611 -31.15 -40.26 -6.51
N SER A 612 -31.41 -38.96 -6.47
CA SER A 612 -32.64 -38.34 -6.97
C SER A 612 -32.33 -37.27 -8.00
N THR A 613 -33.18 -37.17 -9.04
CA THR A 613 -33.10 -36.15 -10.08
C THR A 613 -34.49 -35.56 -10.33
N ASN A 614 -34.56 -34.24 -10.50
CA ASN A 614 -35.83 -33.54 -10.77
C ASN A 614 -36.25 -33.59 -12.26
N LYS A 615 -35.35 -34.05 -13.12
CA LYS A 615 -35.54 -34.29 -14.55
C LYS A 615 -34.94 -35.67 -14.89
N ASP A 616 -34.33 -35.80 -16.06
CA ASP A 616 -33.82 -37.06 -16.58
C ASP A 616 -32.60 -37.60 -15.81
N LYS A 617 -32.49 -38.93 -15.73
CA LYS A 617 -31.33 -39.66 -15.25
C LYS A 617 -30.90 -40.69 -16.31
N THR A 618 -29.83 -40.39 -17.02
CA THR A 618 -29.25 -41.29 -18.03
C THR A 618 -28.12 -42.11 -17.42
N VAL A 619 -28.13 -43.43 -17.64
CA VAL A 619 -27.05 -44.35 -17.22
C VAL A 619 -26.52 -45.05 -18.46
N ASN A 620 -25.30 -44.71 -18.86
CA ASN A 620 -24.62 -45.29 -20.01
C ASN A 620 -23.53 -46.27 -19.53
N VAL A 621 -23.54 -47.49 -20.05
CA VAL A 621 -22.55 -48.52 -19.74
C VAL A 621 -21.98 -49.05 -21.06
N GLY A 622 -20.66 -48.97 -21.23
CA GLY A 622 -19.99 -49.30 -22.50
C GLY A 622 -19.77 -50.81 -22.74
N GLU A 623 -19.76 -51.59 -21.66
CA GLU A 623 -19.68 -53.05 -21.69
C GLU A 623 -20.90 -53.65 -20.97
N ASN A 624 -20.69 -54.37 -19.86
CA ASN A 624 -21.77 -55.09 -19.16
C ASN A 624 -22.36 -54.27 -18.01
N ASN A 625 -23.69 -54.21 -17.93
CA ASN A 625 -24.43 -53.68 -16.78
C ASN A 625 -25.10 -54.81 -16.00
N THR A 626 -24.60 -55.11 -14.80
CA THR A 626 -25.12 -56.19 -13.94
C THR A 626 -25.72 -55.60 -12.67
N VAL A 627 -27.01 -55.88 -12.43
CA VAL A 627 -27.73 -55.43 -11.22
C VAL A 627 -28.11 -56.65 -10.39
N ASN A 628 -27.46 -56.80 -9.23
CA ASN A 628 -27.74 -57.88 -8.29
C ASN A 628 -28.49 -57.35 -7.07
N ALA A 629 -29.66 -57.90 -6.76
CA ALA A 629 -30.44 -57.58 -5.57
C ALA A 629 -30.61 -58.83 -4.71
N GLY A 630 -30.25 -58.77 -3.42
CA GLY A 630 -30.27 -59.94 -2.52
C GLY A 630 -31.67 -60.39 -2.08
N LEU A 631 -32.68 -59.53 -2.22
CA LEU A 631 -34.07 -59.80 -1.81
C LEU A 631 -35.07 -59.55 -2.95
N LYS A 632 -35.06 -58.33 -3.51
CA LYS A 632 -36.02 -57.93 -4.55
C LYS A 632 -35.42 -56.86 -5.47
N HIS A 633 -35.60 -57.03 -6.78
CA HIS A 633 -35.46 -55.96 -7.76
C HIS A 633 -36.85 -55.47 -8.19
N SER A 634 -36.98 -54.17 -8.46
CA SER A 634 -38.23 -53.54 -8.91
C SER A 634 -37.94 -52.43 -9.90
N THR A 635 -38.54 -52.51 -11.09
CA THR A 635 -38.62 -51.42 -12.05
C THR A 635 -40.07 -50.97 -12.14
N ASP A 636 -40.39 -49.77 -11.64
CA ASP A 636 -41.73 -49.16 -11.67
C ASP A 636 -41.70 -47.91 -12.55
N VAL A 637 -42.61 -47.85 -13.53
CA VAL A 637 -42.91 -46.65 -14.30
C VAL A 637 -44.32 -46.17 -13.98
N GLY A 638 -44.43 -44.88 -13.65
CA GLY A 638 -45.72 -44.20 -13.49
C GLY A 638 -46.44 -44.42 -12.16
N LYS A 639 -45.75 -44.95 -11.13
CA LYS A 639 -46.28 -45.26 -9.79
C LYS A 639 -47.28 -46.43 -9.84
N GLY A 640 -46.79 -47.61 -10.19
CA GLY A 640 -47.55 -48.85 -10.28
C GLY A 640 -48.25 -49.08 -11.63
N LYS A 641 -47.97 -48.30 -12.68
CA LYS A 641 -48.65 -48.44 -13.98
C LYS A 641 -48.04 -49.49 -14.89
N SER A 642 -46.71 -49.61 -14.87
CA SER A 642 -45.96 -50.66 -15.54
C SER A 642 -44.85 -51.10 -14.60
N VAL A 643 -44.90 -52.35 -14.11
CA VAL A 643 -44.00 -52.84 -13.07
C VAL A 643 -43.42 -54.21 -13.44
N LEU A 644 -42.10 -54.34 -13.33
CA LEU A 644 -41.40 -55.61 -13.28
C LEU A 644 -40.81 -55.79 -11.87
N THR A 645 -41.22 -56.82 -11.16
CA THR A 645 -40.63 -57.22 -9.87
C THR A 645 -40.09 -58.64 -9.92
N MET A 646 -38.91 -58.83 -9.34
CA MET A 646 -38.21 -60.13 -9.27
C MET A 646 -37.78 -60.35 -7.81
N GLY A 647 -38.29 -61.40 -7.18
CA GLY A 647 -38.01 -61.78 -5.79
C GLY A 647 -37.01 -62.93 -5.66
N ASN A 648 -36.36 -63.04 -4.50
CA ASN A 648 -35.45 -64.13 -4.17
C ASN A 648 -36.16 -65.46 -3.82
N ASP A 649 -37.48 -65.42 -3.71
CA ASP A 649 -38.41 -66.56 -3.68
C ASP A 649 -38.65 -67.18 -5.06
N GLY A 650 -38.10 -66.58 -6.12
CA GLY A 650 -38.28 -67.00 -7.52
C GLY A 650 -39.53 -66.42 -8.20
N VAL A 651 -40.28 -65.54 -7.52
CA VAL A 651 -41.45 -64.89 -8.11
C VAL A 651 -41.00 -63.77 -9.07
N ILE A 652 -41.50 -63.82 -10.31
CA ILE A 652 -41.28 -62.78 -11.32
C ILE A 652 -42.65 -62.28 -11.78
N ASP A 653 -43.03 -61.10 -11.32
CA ASP A 653 -44.28 -60.45 -11.70
C ASP A 653 -44.01 -59.36 -12.75
N LEU A 654 -44.74 -59.43 -13.87
CA LEU A 654 -44.81 -58.38 -14.87
C LEU A 654 -46.26 -57.89 -14.96
N SER A 655 -46.51 -56.66 -14.50
CA SER A 655 -47.85 -56.05 -14.51
C SER A 655 -47.88 -54.76 -15.34
N GLY A 656 -49.01 -54.54 -16.01
CA GLY A 656 -49.29 -53.34 -16.79
C GLY A 656 -50.78 -52.99 -16.68
N ALA A 657 -51.09 -51.73 -16.40
CA ALA A 657 -52.46 -51.29 -16.07
C ALA A 657 -53.46 -51.42 -17.25
N GLU A 658 -52.98 -51.40 -18.49
CA GLU A 658 -53.82 -51.54 -19.69
C GLU A 658 -53.54 -52.84 -20.47
N LYS A 659 -52.25 -53.13 -20.71
CA LYS A 659 -51.79 -54.27 -21.49
C LYS A 659 -50.34 -54.66 -21.21
N VAL A 660 -50.02 -55.91 -21.49
CA VAL A 660 -48.66 -56.45 -21.60
C VAL A 660 -48.54 -57.15 -22.96
N THR A 661 -47.46 -56.94 -23.70
CA THR A 661 -47.28 -57.52 -25.05
C THR A 661 -45.87 -58.07 -25.23
N LEU A 662 -45.77 -59.35 -25.57
CA LEU A 662 -44.54 -60.03 -25.98
C LEU A 662 -44.57 -60.21 -27.49
N LYS A 663 -43.53 -59.79 -28.22
CA LYS A 663 -43.55 -59.75 -29.70
C LYS A 663 -42.19 -60.08 -30.31
N VAL A 664 -42.20 -60.91 -31.37
CA VAL A 664 -41.05 -61.17 -32.24
C VAL A 664 -41.51 -61.12 -33.69
N GLY A 665 -41.04 -60.13 -34.46
CA GLY A 665 -41.47 -59.92 -35.84
C GLY A 665 -42.99 -59.74 -35.97
N GLY A 666 -43.65 -60.66 -36.68
CA GLY A 666 -45.11 -60.69 -36.85
C GLY A 666 -45.88 -61.47 -35.78
N ASN A 667 -45.19 -62.21 -34.90
CA ASN A 667 -45.80 -63.05 -33.87
C ASN A 667 -45.94 -62.29 -32.55
N SER A 668 -47.03 -62.47 -31.81
CA SER A 668 -47.28 -61.78 -30.55
C SER A 668 -48.21 -62.51 -29.57
N ILE A 669 -47.95 -62.32 -28.28
CA ILE A 669 -48.88 -62.60 -27.17
C ILE A 669 -49.26 -61.24 -26.55
N GLU A 670 -50.55 -60.93 -26.50
CA GLU A 670 -51.11 -59.75 -25.85
C GLU A 670 -52.00 -60.17 -24.69
N ILE A 671 -51.71 -59.67 -23.49
CA ILE A 671 -52.57 -59.76 -22.31
C ILE A 671 -53.13 -58.36 -22.07
N SER A 672 -54.45 -58.24 -21.95
CA SER A 672 -55.14 -56.96 -21.75
C SER A 672 -56.32 -57.13 -20.80
N THR A 673 -56.92 -56.02 -20.35
CA THR A 673 -58.19 -56.04 -19.59
C THR A 673 -59.35 -56.71 -20.35
N ALA A 674 -59.25 -56.87 -21.67
CA ALA A 674 -60.22 -57.57 -22.52
C ALA A 674 -59.91 -59.07 -22.73
N GLY A 675 -58.82 -59.60 -22.16
CA GLY A 675 -58.40 -61.00 -22.29
C GLY A 675 -57.05 -61.19 -22.99
N ILE A 676 -56.78 -62.44 -23.37
CA ILE A 676 -55.50 -62.91 -23.95
C ILE A 676 -55.67 -63.15 -25.46
N LYS A 677 -54.74 -62.63 -26.27
CA LYS A 677 -54.68 -62.88 -27.73
C LYS A 677 -53.31 -63.45 -28.10
N ILE A 678 -53.31 -64.54 -28.85
CA ILE A 678 -52.09 -65.17 -29.39
C ILE A 678 -52.17 -65.11 -30.92
N LYS A 679 -51.13 -64.60 -31.58
CA LYS A 679 -51.06 -64.47 -33.03
C LYS A 679 -49.70 -64.95 -33.55
N GLY A 680 -49.72 -65.81 -34.57
CA GLY A 680 -48.52 -66.23 -35.30
C GLY A 680 -48.87 -66.99 -36.58
N SER A 681 -47.88 -67.21 -37.44
CA SER A 681 -48.05 -67.94 -38.72
C SER A 681 -48.27 -69.44 -38.57
N LYS A 682 -47.70 -70.02 -37.50
CA LYS A 682 -48.01 -71.36 -36.98
C LYS A 682 -48.12 -71.22 -35.46
N ILE A 683 -49.19 -71.74 -34.89
CA ILE A 683 -49.38 -71.89 -33.44
C ILE A 683 -49.51 -73.38 -33.17
N GLU A 684 -48.63 -73.93 -32.34
CA GLU A 684 -48.64 -75.32 -31.94
C GLU A 684 -48.74 -75.36 -30.42
N ILE A 685 -49.78 -76.01 -29.91
CA ILE A 685 -50.05 -76.13 -28.48
C ILE A 685 -50.14 -77.62 -28.18
N THR A 686 -49.08 -78.17 -27.61
CA THR A 686 -49.01 -79.56 -27.14
C THR A 686 -49.29 -79.62 -25.65
N GLY A 687 -49.97 -80.66 -25.21
CA GLY A 687 -50.29 -80.89 -23.79
C GLY A 687 -50.60 -82.36 -23.53
N GLU A 688 -50.17 -82.85 -22.38
CA GLU A 688 -50.29 -84.27 -21.99
C GLU A 688 -51.60 -84.57 -21.21
N GLY A 689 -52.47 -83.57 -21.04
CA GLY A 689 -53.75 -83.66 -20.32
C GLY A 689 -54.93 -83.14 -21.14
N SER A 690 -56.14 -83.32 -20.61
CA SER A 690 -57.38 -82.83 -21.24
C SER A 690 -57.60 -81.34 -20.99
N TRP A 691 -58.12 -80.64 -22.00
CA TRP A 691 -58.59 -79.27 -21.86
C TRP A 691 -59.94 -79.29 -21.12
N SER A 692 -60.07 -78.48 -20.06
CA SER A 692 -61.31 -78.37 -19.28
C SER A 692 -61.79 -76.91 -19.22
N GLY A 693 -62.96 -76.66 -19.81
CA GLY A 693 -63.68 -75.39 -19.73
C GLY A 693 -64.08 -74.79 -21.07
N GLY A 694 -65.23 -74.10 -21.08
CA GLY A 694 -65.68 -73.21 -22.14
C GLY A 694 -66.15 -73.85 -23.45
N ASN A 695 -66.77 -73.03 -24.30
CA ASN A 695 -67.01 -73.36 -25.70
C ASN A 695 -65.75 -73.00 -26.50
N VAL A 696 -65.14 -73.99 -27.16
CA VAL A 696 -64.02 -73.76 -28.08
C VAL A 696 -64.57 -73.59 -29.49
N PHE A 697 -64.32 -72.43 -30.10
CA PHE A 697 -64.67 -72.17 -31.50
C PHE A 697 -63.42 -72.30 -32.37
N ILE A 698 -63.46 -73.23 -33.33
CA ILE A 698 -62.42 -73.44 -34.34
C ILE A 698 -63.08 -73.15 -35.70
N ASN A 699 -62.42 -72.31 -36.51
CA ASN A 699 -62.84 -71.95 -37.87
C ASN A 699 -62.00 -72.68 -38.91
#